data_AF-A0A3A0GAE4-F1
#
_entry.id   AF-A0A3A0GAE4-F1
#
_cell.length_a   1.000
_cell.length_b   1.000
_cell.length_c   1.000
_cell.angle_alpha   90.00
_cell.angle_beta   90.00
_cell.angle_gamma   90.00
#
_symmetry.space_group_name_H-M   'P 1'
#
loop_
_entity.id
_entity.type
_entity.pdbx_description
1 polymer ?
#
loop_
_entity_poly.entity_id
_entity_poly.type
_entity_poly.pdbx_seq_one_letter_code
_entity_poly.pdbx_strand_id
1 'polypeptide(L)'
;MAAARRRGRAVGAPSTLRPAFPIRFLTHRTGCAMSAMFRCRIVRALPLLVLSIAWPVRPDAAPASAAGGGPGVATAATDAGEGRHAGGASGVAYTLAATWSEAPPRPGPGRFADAGDIAATPDGTLLVLDRHHNAVHMLGADGGPRALWPNPATTVDGGNWQWVRLDTGVDGAAHVLARGVFAKVDGPPETRWRVDVLDGAGARTRGLDLGSVAPERYVDLAVHPDGRIYVTRTNGNVVRSGTYAIDVFSPGGERLRSLVPPQLTIPINLDVAGDGTLYVVDQWPHTGAPGPGSGKVDGVAIFGPDEAYRETVQFSGAMDVAVGPAGVFVSRDNGVYALRSRQPLYAGPTVQKSPYRLPALGTPTMFSLAVPAAGPSRLVASMSHCTYQGVVAFARPEAGAAPVYHGALDLPVLRGPVYPLRAAFGARLELLQGRFEPLPPGEGSAAFASQLYTTAPQTVQHWGSDGALLGQLGLCGMWNAPQAYADVAADGEDVYSIDHQLITHRPDDHPPAWEKYALELSLDVTVTPHLSAVAADGGGAAVLDVGSSSVLIVDDAGKRVASWPYAAASPDPWAPTDIAMAGDRVVLASGNDGELRMFGRDGAPVARWKAPRPIRGVAIAPGGDVVALDRFGWAYHVAVEAAAGPDGGGPLHRARLVTAWPMPDRTAVARDIAVDPSGRVYVPWVDLAPAPDAVDVAQRVLIRRAGVWVFQPSRASTPVETPVLTTSGRADCVVRADSVAAPRILGLGASATVEHRVDGACAGAATLPVRVAIVFNASESMNTDNGLERAKVGVIDLVSRLDPARTELALIAFADGAAVQAACPSGPADVRPAVANLVAAGDTDWTGALALAGAALACPGGRPDVARRVVLMVTDGARPGAGDDPSAALAALRAQGVEVYSQLHPFLQIAADDVQAAVALAGGTDRAFTAHTPEGLDRQADRVAGRATVIDVPFAALEVGVDLAPDVDFVPGSAEPPATFDPAARTLRWGRMTMEGPNPSVVVRYRVTPRRAGSWVAVLAGGAAALQGGTTAGGRLGFPLPALHVRGASEVLLPRVERP
;
A
#
# COMPACT_ATOMS: atom_id res chain seq x y z
N MET A 1 -52.51 -60.34 18.59
CA MET A 1 -53.22 -61.49 18.00
C MET A 1 -52.37 -62.09 16.91
N ALA A 2 -52.16 -63.40 17.02
CA ALA A 2 -51.64 -64.43 16.09
C ALA A 2 -50.98 -64.01 14.75
N ALA A 3 -49.94 -64.67 14.24
CA ALA A 3 -49.04 -65.73 14.71
C ALA A 3 -47.99 -66.00 13.63
N ALA A 4 -46.84 -66.55 14.06
CA ALA A 4 -46.00 -67.52 13.33
C ALA A 4 -45.20 -67.05 12.08
N ARG A 5 -43.97 -67.51 11.81
CA ARG A 5 -43.07 -68.51 12.42
C ARG A 5 -41.68 -68.36 11.76
N ARG A 6 -40.61 -68.57 12.56
CA ARG A 6 -39.36 -69.36 12.35
C ARG A 6 -38.65 -69.33 10.97
N ARG A 7 -37.33 -69.46 10.81
CA ARG A 7 -36.08 -69.64 11.59
C ARG A 7 -34.99 -69.69 10.49
N GLY A 8 -33.75 -69.31 10.77
CA GLY A 8 -32.63 -69.79 9.95
C GLY A 8 -31.36 -68.94 9.94
N ARG A 9 -30.45 -69.25 10.86
CA ARG A 9 -29.05 -68.84 10.97
C ARG A 9 -28.21 -69.11 9.69
N ALA A 10 -27.28 -68.20 9.36
CA ALA A 10 -25.80 -68.37 9.43
C ALA A 10 -24.98 -67.87 8.21
N VAL A 11 -24.07 -66.94 8.53
CA VAL A 11 -22.64 -66.83 8.12
C VAL A 11 -22.29 -66.38 6.68
N GLY A 12 -21.50 -65.30 6.59
CA GLY A 12 -20.56 -65.04 5.49
C GLY A 12 -20.61 -63.62 4.91
N ALA A 13 -19.75 -62.72 5.39
CA ALA A 13 -19.48 -61.38 4.80
C ALA A 13 -18.35 -61.48 3.75
N PRO A 14 -17.92 -60.39 3.05
CA PRO A 14 -18.63 -59.17 2.64
C PRO A 14 -18.47 -58.90 1.11
N SER A 15 -19.38 -58.14 0.50
CA SER A 15 -19.03 -57.23 -0.61
C SER A 15 -20.15 -56.24 -0.89
N THR A 16 -19.74 -54.97 -0.90
CA THR A 16 -20.22 -53.83 -1.69
C THR A 16 -21.65 -53.88 -2.24
N LEU A 17 -22.51 -52.96 -1.77
CA LEU A 17 -23.44 -52.20 -2.62
C LEU A 17 -24.13 -51.09 -1.81
N ARG A 18 -24.30 -49.95 -2.48
CA ARG A 18 -25.08 -48.75 -2.09
C ARG A 18 -26.48 -49.12 -1.55
N PRO A 19 -27.10 -48.22 -0.76
CA PRO A 19 -28.53 -48.03 -0.84
C PRO A 19 -28.90 -46.61 -1.27
N ALA A 20 -29.84 -46.58 -2.21
CA ALA A 20 -30.62 -45.42 -2.61
C ALA A 20 -31.53 -44.94 -1.46
N PHE A 21 -31.69 -43.63 -1.34
CA PHE A 21 -32.78 -43.00 -0.60
C PHE A 21 -33.78 -42.37 -1.59
N PRO A 22 -35.10 -42.51 -1.38
CA PRO A 22 -36.11 -41.86 -2.21
C PRO A 22 -36.46 -40.48 -1.65
N ILE A 23 -36.33 -39.43 -2.45
CA ILE A 23 -36.84 -38.10 -2.12
C ILE A 23 -38.21 -37.93 -2.81
N ARG A 24 -39.25 -37.69 -2.00
CA ARG A 24 -40.55 -37.18 -2.44
C ARG A 24 -40.40 -35.68 -2.75
N PHE A 25 -40.60 -35.29 -3.99
CA PHE A 25 -40.78 -33.89 -4.38
C PHE A 25 -42.26 -33.50 -4.35
N LEU A 26 -42.58 -32.45 -3.59
CA LEU A 26 -43.83 -31.70 -3.69
C LEU A 26 -43.67 -30.67 -4.82
N THR A 27 -44.65 -30.68 -5.70
CA THR A 27 -44.74 -29.88 -6.92
C THR A 27 -45.15 -28.44 -6.65
N HIS A 28 -44.47 -27.47 -7.25
CA HIS A 28 -45.12 -26.27 -7.78
C HIS A 28 -44.66 -26.01 -9.22
N ARG A 29 -45.65 -25.87 -10.10
CA ARG A 29 -45.55 -25.68 -11.55
C ARG A 29 -45.21 -24.22 -11.87
N THR A 30 -44.32 -24.02 -12.84
CA THR A 30 -44.54 -23.19 -14.04
C THR A 30 -43.48 -23.57 -15.08
N GLY A 31 -43.90 -23.90 -16.29
CA GLY A 31 -43.06 -24.46 -17.34
C GLY A 31 -42.50 -23.42 -18.30
N CYS A 32 -41.34 -23.74 -18.88
CA CYS A 32 -41.02 -23.47 -20.28
C CYS A 32 -40.11 -24.58 -20.80
N ALA A 33 -40.42 -25.03 -22.02
CA ALA A 33 -39.90 -26.22 -22.64
C ALA A 33 -38.49 -26.02 -23.20
N MET A 34 -37.60 -26.98 -22.93
CA MET A 34 -36.40 -27.22 -23.73
C MET A 34 -36.29 -28.74 -23.97
N SER A 35 -36.19 -29.13 -25.24
CA SER A 35 -35.77 -30.44 -25.76
C SER A 35 -35.62 -30.28 -27.27
N ALA A 36 -34.60 -30.78 -27.97
CA ALA A 36 -33.48 -31.62 -27.63
C ALA A 36 -32.48 -31.56 -28.80
N MET A 37 -31.23 -31.96 -28.54
CA MET A 37 -30.38 -32.84 -29.37
C MET A 37 -28.92 -32.39 -29.31
N PHE A 38 -28.09 -33.13 -28.57
CA PHE A 38 -26.74 -33.45 -29.02
C PHE A 38 -26.29 -34.79 -28.40
N ARG A 39 -26.20 -35.81 -29.25
CA ARG A 39 -25.39 -37.02 -29.05
C ARG A 39 -24.60 -37.25 -30.34
N CYS A 40 -23.28 -37.18 -30.29
CA CYS A 40 -22.35 -37.92 -31.15
C CYS A 40 -20.96 -37.89 -30.51
N ARG A 41 -20.48 -39.03 -30.00
CA ARG A 41 -19.50 -39.93 -30.65
C ARG A 41 -18.12 -39.30 -30.82
N ILE A 42 -17.28 -39.55 -29.82
CA ILE A 42 -15.82 -39.42 -29.88
C ILE A 42 -15.27 -40.54 -30.77
N VAL A 43 -14.59 -40.17 -31.86
CA VAL A 43 -13.71 -41.07 -32.64
C VAL A 43 -12.30 -40.53 -32.53
N ARG A 44 -11.38 -41.38 -32.08
CA ARG A 44 -9.93 -41.17 -32.09
C ARG A 44 -9.42 -41.10 -33.53
N ALA A 45 -8.65 -40.07 -33.86
CA ALA A 45 -7.65 -40.14 -34.93
C ALA A 45 -6.51 -39.15 -34.61
N LEU A 46 -5.30 -39.70 -34.46
CA LEU A 46 -4.03 -38.96 -34.59
C LEU A 46 -3.88 -38.44 -36.04
N PRO A 47 -3.09 -37.38 -36.25
CA PRO A 47 -1.79 -37.64 -36.87
C PRO A 47 -0.63 -36.86 -36.26
N LEU A 48 0.53 -37.53 -36.27
CA LEU A 48 1.86 -36.93 -36.24
C LEU A 48 2.02 -35.95 -37.41
N LEU A 49 2.47 -34.73 -37.12
CA LEU A 49 3.18 -33.90 -38.09
C LEU A 49 4.41 -33.32 -37.41
N VAL A 50 5.56 -33.87 -37.78
CA VAL A 50 6.89 -33.29 -37.54
C VAL A 50 7.11 -32.26 -38.64
N LEU A 51 7.27 -30.99 -38.28
CA LEU A 51 7.73 -29.93 -39.17
C LEU A 51 8.95 -29.27 -38.53
N SER A 52 10.12 -29.67 -39.03
CA SER A 52 11.38 -28.98 -38.84
C SER A 52 11.33 -27.65 -39.57
N ILE A 53 11.47 -26.53 -38.85
CA ILE A 53 11.68 -25.21 -39.45
C ILE A 53 13.16 -24.86 -39.28
N ALA A 54 13.87 -24.92 -40.39
CA ALA A 54 15.22 -24.41 -40.54
C ALA A 54 15.22 -22.88 -40.55
N TRP A 55 16.19 -22.29 -39.86
CA TRP A 55 16.43 -20.85 -39.80
C TRP A 55 17.01 -20.35 -41.13
N PRO A 56 16.57 -19.20 -41.68
CA PRO A 56 17.30 -18.57 -42.76
C PRO A 56 18.47 -17.74 -42.21
N VAL A 57 19.64 -18.08 -42.73
CA VAL A 57 20.90 -17.34 -42.66
C VAL A 57 20.71 -15.94 -43.26
N ARG A 58 21.17 -14.90 -42.54
CA ARG A 58 21.23 -13.50 -42.99
C ARG A 58 22.20 -13.36 -44.17
N PRO A 59 21.90 -12.54 -45.20
CA PRO A 59 22.92 -12.06 -46.11
C PRO A 59 23.56 -10.77 -45.58
N ASP A 60 24.88 -10.71 -45.73
CA ASP A 60 25.74 -9.56 -45.46
C ASP A 60 25.34 -8.34 -46.30
N ALA A 61 25.24 -7.18 -45.65
CA ALA A 61 25.32 -5.88 -46.31
C ALA A 61 26.10 -4.92 -45.41
N ALA A 62 27.27 -4.51 -45.90
CA ALA A 62 28.12 -3.50 -45.32
C ALA A 62 27.43 -2.11 -45.30
N PRO A 63 27.65 -1.27 -44.27
CA PRO A 63 27.38 0.15 -44.39
C PRO A 63 28.65 0.95 -44.67
N ALA A 64 28.50 1.86 -45.63
CA ALA A 64 29.43 2.94 -45.90
C ALA A 64 29.47 3.94 -44.73
N SER A 65 30.67 4.46 -44.51
CA SER A 65 31.03 5.53 -43.58
C SER A 65 30.30 6.84 -43.83
N ALA A 66 29.74 7.44 -42.77
CA ALA A 66 29.57 8.89 -42.67
C ALA A 66 29.68 9.32 -41.20
N ALA A 67 30.53 10.33 -40.97
CA ALA A 67 30.94 10.87 -39.69
C ALA A 67 29.84 11.71 -39.01
N GLY A 68 29.82 11.72 -37.67
CA GLY A 68 29.02 12.67 -36.89
C GLY A 68 29.00 12.40 -35.38
N GLY A 69 29.86 13.11 -34.65
CA GLY A 69 29.83 13.46 -33.22
C GLY A 69 29.10 12.56 -32.20
N GLY A 70 29.87 11.83 -31.39
CA GLY A 70 29.36 11.19 -30.17
C GLY A 70 29.45 12.12 -28.94
N PRO A 71 28.45 12.12 -28.03
CA PRO A 71 28.65 12.51 -26.63
C PRO A 71 29.21 11.32 -25.84
N GLY A 72 30.11 11.61 -24.90
CA GLY A 72 30.90 10.63 -24.16
C GLY A 72 30.04 9.67 -23.33
N VAL A 73 30.19 8.37 -23.61
CA VAL A 73 29.73 7.28 -22.77
C VAL A 73 30.72 7.12 -21.61
N ALA A 74 30.23 7.30 -20.38
CA ALA A 74 30.95 6.91 -19.18
C ALA A 74 31.04 5.39 -19.15
N THR A 75 32.24 4.85 -19.39
CA THR A 75 32.56 3.45 -19.13
C THR A 75 32.53 3.21 -17.62
N ALA A 76 31.52 2.49 -17.14
CA ALA A 76 31.54 1.86 -15.83
C ALA A 76 32.66 0.82 -15.81
N ALA A 77 33.72 1.10 -15.05
CA ALA A 77 34.80 0.16 -14.81
C ALA A 77 34.28 -0.94 -13.88
N THR A 78 34.18 -2.16 -14.42
CA THR A 78 34.02 -3.40 -13.66
C THR A 78 35.38 -3.77 -13.06
N ASP A 79 35.71 -3.16 -11.94
CA ASP A 79 36.86 -3.55 -11.12
C ASP A 79 36.41 -4.61 -10.10
N ALA A 80 36.32 -5.86 -10.55
CA ALA A 80 36.22 -7.04 -9.69
C ALA A 80 37.61 -7.35 -9.10
N GLY A 81 38.10 -6.45 -8.25
CA GLY A 81 39.30 -6.67 -7.45
C GLY A 81 38.94 -7.38 -6.15
N GLU A 82 39.21 -8.69 -6.06
CA GLU A 82 39.25 -9.46 -4.81
C GLU A 82 40.40 -8.97 -3.91
N GLY A 83 40.26 -7.78 -3.33
CA GLY A 83 41.10 -7.25 -2.27
C GLY A 83 40.46 -7.51 -0.92
N ARG A 84 40.62 -8.72 -0.36
CA ARG A 84 40.23 -9.03 1.03
C ARG A 84 41.06 -8.19 2.00
N HIS A 85 40.56 -7.00 2.34
CA HIS A 85 40.98 -6.28 3.54
C HIS A 85 40.41 -6.99 4.77
N ALA A 86 41.22 -7.85 5.38
CA ALA A 86 41.06 -8.26 6.77
C ALA A 86 41.42 -7.08 7.70
N GLY A 87 40.66 -5.99 7.60
CA GLY A 87 40.71 -4.88 8.56
C GLY A 87 39.83 -5.25 9.75
N GLY A 88 40.41 -5.32 10.95
CA GLY A 88 39.65 -5.55 12.19
C GLY A 88 38.47 -4.59 12.26
N ALA A 89 37.26 -5.15 12.37
CA ALA A 89 36.01 -4.40 12.33
C ALA A 89 35.97 -3.36 13.46
N SER A 90 36.35 -2.13 13.14
CA SER A 90 36.07 -0.96 13.97
C SER A 90 34.56 -0.91 14.19
N GLY A 91 34.11 -0.84 15.45
CA GLY A 91 32.68 -0.79 15.78
C GLY A 91 31.96 0.31 14.99
N VAL A 92 30.92 -0.07 14.25
CA VAL A 92 30.02 0.86 13.56
C VAL A 92 28.98 1.32 14.57
N ALA A 93 28.77 2.63 14.68
CA ALA A 93 27.71 3.22 15.48
C ALA A 93 26.80 4.07 14.60
N TYR A 94 25.50 4.08 14.88
CA TYR A 94 24.53 4.87 14.12
C TYR A 94 24.11 6.11 14.89
N THR A 95 24.14 7.26 14.21
CA THR A 95 23.66 8.54 14.72
C THR A 95 22.56 9.10 13.83
N LEU A 96 21.50 9.65 14.43
CA LEU A 96 20.45 10.35 13.67
C LEU A 96 21.05 11.54 12.93
N ALA A 97 21.02 11.50 11.60
CA ALA A 97 21.57 12.51 10.72
C ALA A 97 20.50 13.49 10.21
N ALA A 98 19.29 12.98 9.96
CA ALA A 98 18.17 13.79 9.52
C ALA A 98 16.83 13.17 9.95
N THR A 99 15.80 14.01 10.02
CA THR A 99 14.40 13.59 10.05
C THR A 99 13.72 14.28 8.88
N TRP A 100 13.21 13.53 7.93
CA TRP A 100 12.46 14.05 6.80
C TRP A 100 10.98 14.04 7.14
N SER A 101 10.31 15.17 6.93
CA SER A 101 8.88 15.35 7.17
C SER A 101 8.34 16.47 6.29
N GLU A 102 7.07 16.37 5.91
CA GLU A 102 6.27 17.47 5.34
C GLU A 102 6.90 18.23 4.16
N ALA A 103 7.26 17.53 3.08
CA ALA A 103 7.42 18.19 1.79
C ALA A 103 6.07 18.84 1.39
N PRO A 104 6.02 20.16 1.12
CA PRO A 104 4.79 20.83 0.76
C PRO A 104 4.31 20.35 -0.62
N PRO A 105 3.00 20.44 -0.91
CA PRO A 105 2.45 20.21 -2.25
C PRO A 105 3.20 21.02 -3.31
N ARG A 106 3.52 20.40 -4.44
CA ARG A 106 4.17 21.06 -5.59
C ARG A 106 3.35 20.85 -6.86
N PRO A 107 2.18 21.51 -7.00
CA PRO A 107 1.45 21.49 -8.26
C PRO A 107 2.35 22.08 -9.34
N GLY A 108 2.38 21.45 -10.51
CA GLY A 108 3.21 21.88 -11.60
C GLY A 108 2.66 21.46 -12.97
N PRO A 109 2.97 22.19 -14.04
CA PRO A 109 2.68 21.74 -15.39
C PRO A 109 3.22 20.32 -15.63
N GLY A 110 2.45 19.47 -16.32
CA GLY A 110 2.80 18.06 -16.55
C GLY A 110 2.68 17.10 -15.36
N ARG A 111 2.19 17.56 -14.19
CA ARG A 111 1.87 16.67 -13.05
C ARG A 111 0.36 16.54 -12.89
N PHE A 112 -0.15 15.33 -13.02
CA PHE A 112 -1.58 15.09 -13.17
C PHE A 112 -2.13 14.28 -12.00
N ALA A 113 -3.22 14.76 -11.42
CA ALA A 113 -3.98 14.02 -10.43
C ALA A 113 -5.17 13.28 -11.05
N ASP A 114 -5.88 13.89 -12.01
CA ASP A 114 -6.89 13.22 -12.82
C ASP A 114 -6.94 13.81 -14.23
N ALA A 115 -6.12 13.27 -15.14
CA ALA A 115 -6.05 13.64 -16.57
C ALA A 115 -7.33 13.21 -17.31
N GLY A 116 -8.42 13.90 -17.00
CA GLY A 116 -9.78 13.50 -17.33
C GLY A 116 -10.22 13.80 -18.75
N ASP A 117 -9.46 14.62 -19.49
CA ASP A 117 -9.72 14.95 -20.88
C ASP A 117 -8.49 15.50 -21.61
N ILE A 118 -8.49 15.49 -22.95
CA ILE A 118 -7.42 16.05 -23.79
C ILE A 118 -7.97 16.66 -25.08
N ALA A 119 -7.39 17.76 -25.53
CA ALA A 119 -7.57 18.30 -26.87
C ALA A 119 -6.25 18.78 -27.46
N ALA A 120 -6.23 18.98 -28.77
CA ALA A 120 -5.06 19.44 -29.49
C ALA A 120 -5.41 20.69 -30.32
N THR A 121 -4.76 21.80 -29.99
CA THR A 121 -4.90 23.03 -30.75
C THR A 121 -4.36 22.88 -32.19
N PRO A 122 -4.71 23.79 -33.12
CA PRO A 122 -4.23 23.76 -34.49
C PRO A 122 -2.70 23.82 -34.65
N ASP A 123 -1.95 24.34 -33.67
CA ASP A 123 -0.47 24.38 -33.72
C ASP A 123 0.19 23.09 -33.16
N GLY A 124 -0.63 22.14 -32.70
CA GLY A 124 -0.20 20.88 -32.09
C GLY A 124 0.06 20.94 -30.59
N THR A 125 -0.09 22.10 -29.94
CA THR A 125 -0.09 22.23 -28.47
C THR A 125 -1.23 21.40 -27.89
N LEU A 126 -0.92 20.64 -26.83
CA LEU A 126 -1.87 19.75 -26.17
C LEU A 126 -2.42 20.44 -24.91
N LEU A 127 -3.73 20.38 -24.75
CA LEU A 127 -4.43 20.85 -23.55
C LEU A 127 -5.00 19.64 -22.83
N VAL A 128 -4.63 19.45 -21.57
CA VAL A 128 -5.05 18.29 -20.77
C VAL A 128 -5.81 18.78 -19.54
N LEU A 129 -7.05 18.33 -19.39
CA LEU A 129 -7.87 18.69 -18.24
C LEU A 129 -7.49 17.85 -17.02
N ASP A 130 -7.01 18.50 -15.96
CA ASP A 130 -6.91 17.89 -14.64
C ASP A 130 -8.15 18.20 -13.81
N ARG A 131 -9.06 17.23 -13.71
CA ARG A 131 -10.34 17.39 -12.99
C ARG A 131 -10.14 17.49 -11.49
N HIS A 132 -9.08 16.89 -10.94
CA HIS A 132 -8.83 16.93 -9.51
C HIS A 132 -8.29 18.29 -9.08
N HIS A 133 -7.34 18.83 -9.84
CA HIS A 133 -6.82 20.18 -9.62
C HIS A 133 -7.74 21.28 -10.16
N ASN A 134 -8.79 20.91 -10.90
CA ASN A 134 -9.70 21.84 -11.58
C ASN A 134 -8.90 22.85 -12.42
N ALA A 135 -8.01 22.33 -13.27
CA ALA A 135 -7.04 23.11 -14.03
C ALA A 135 -6.78 22.47 -15.41
N VAL A 136 -6.24 23.25 -16.35
CA VAL A 136 -5.81 22.77 -17.66
C VAL A 136 -4.30 22.86 -17.75
N HIS A 137 -3.64 21.75 -18.07
CA HIS A 137 -2.22 21.70 -18.36
C HIS A 137 -2.00 21.97 -19.85
N MET A 138 -1.11 22.89 -20.16
CA MET A 138 -0.65 23.13 -21.52
C MET A 138 0.70 22.43 -21.72
N LEU A 139 0.75 21.52 -22.68
CA LEU A 139 1.96 20.81 -23.10
C LEU A 139 2.32 21.21 -24.53
N GLY A 140 3.61 21.21 -24.84
CA GLY A 140 4.08 21.34 -26.21
C GLY A 140 3.63 20.19 -27.10
N ALA A 141 3.83 20.35 -28.40
CA ALA A 141 3.55 19.28 -29.35
C ALA A 141 4.37 18.02 -29.03
N ASP A 142 5.54 18.14 -28.44
CA ASP A 142 6.38 17.04 -27.97
C ASP A 142 5.96 16.45 -26.60
N GLY A 143 4.85 16.93 -26.02
CA GLY A 143 4.39 16.54 -24.69
C GLY A 143 5.13 17.24 -23.53
N GLY A 144 6.09 18.12 -23.83
CA GLY A 144 6.85 18.86 -22.81
C GLY A 144 5.96 19.85 -22.05
N PRO A 145 6.01 19.91 -20.70
CA PRO A 145 5.18 20.81 -19.91
C PRO A 145 5.48 22.29 -20.19
N ARG A 146 4.45 23.12 -20.42
CA ARG A 146 4.59 24.57 -20.67
C ARG A 146 3.91 25.45 -19.64
N ALA A 147 2.63 25.19 -19.32
CA ALA A 147 1.87 26.01 -18.37
C ALA A 147 0.79 25.20 -17.64
N LEU A 148 0.27 25.78 -16.57
CA LEU A 148 -0.88 25.30 -15.80
C LEU A 148 -1.87 26.44 -15.66
N TRP A 149 -3.09 26.25 -16.14
CA TRP A 149 -4.17 27.22 -16.10
C TRP A 149 -5.17 26.80 -15.01
N PRO A 150 -5.08 27.34 -13.79
CA PRO A 150 -6.07 27.05 -12.76
C PRO A 150 -7.42 27.65 -13.15
N ASN A 151 -8.52 26.98 -12.81
CA ASN A 151 -9.86 27.55 -13.00
C ASN A 151 -10.03 28.82 -12.15
N PRO A 152 -10.18 30.00 -12.76
CA PRO A 152 -10.23 31.28 -12.03
C PRO A 152 -11.56 31.48 -11.28
N ALA A 153 -12.57 30.65 -11.52
CA ALA A 153 -13.96 30.90 -11.15
C ALA A 153 -14.47 30.08 -9.96
N THR A 154 -13.61 29.62 -9.05
CA THR A 154 -14.07 28.88 -7.86
C THR A 154 -14.88 29.74 -6.88
N THR A 155 -14.84 31.09 -6.98
CA THR A 155 -15.55 31.99 -6.05
C THR A 155 -16.27 33.18 -6.70
N VAL A 156 -16.02 33.48 -7.98
CA VAL A 156 -16.44 34.75 -8.62
C VAL A 156 -17.97 34.90 -8.75
N ASP A 157 -18.71 33.79 -8.86
CA ASP A 157 -20.16 33.79 -9.09
C ASP A 157 -20.95 33.06 -7.98
N GLY A 158 -20.34 32.84 -6.80
CA GLY A 158 -20.96 32.14 -5.67
C GLY A 158 -21.19 30.63 -5.85
N GLY A 159 -20.78 30.05 -6.99
CA GLY A 159 -20.83 28.62 -7.26
C GLY A 159 -19.46 27.98 -7.38
N ASN A 160 -19.34 26.73 -6.90
CA ASN A 160 -18.13 25.92 -7.05
C ASN A 160 -18.09 25.30 -8.46
N TRP A 161 -17.64 26.08 -9.44
CA TRP A 161 -17.50 25.61 -10.82
C TRP A 161 -16.35 24.59 -10.96
N GLN A 162 -16.67 23.44 -11.55
CA GLN A 162 -15.74 22.36 -11.87
C GLN A 162 -15.68 22.17 -13.37
N TRP A 163 -14.49 22.25 -13.96
CA TRP A 163 -14.26 21.89 -15.35
C TRP A 163 -14.32 20.38 -15.53
N VAL A 164 -15.05 19.91 -16.54
CA VAL A 164 -15.32 18.47 -16.74
C VAL A 164 -14.89 17.94 -18.09
N ARG A 165 -14.89 18.77 -19.14
CA ARG A 165 -14.53 18.45 -20.53
C ARG A 165 -13.92 19.64 -21.24
N LEU A 166 -13.09 19.42 -22.23
CA LEU A 166 -12.55 20.49 -23.08
C LEU A 166 -12.41 20.07 -24.54
N ASP A 167 -12.48 21.05 -25.43
CA ASP A 167 -12.11 20.92 -26.83
C ASP A 167 -11.49 22.24 -27.34
N THR A 168 -10.92 22.26 -28.54
CA THR A 168 -10.26 23.43 -29.13
C THR A 168 -10.87 23.83 -30.46
N GLY A 169 -11.13 25.13 -30.63
CA GLY A 169 -11.54 25.67 -31.91
C GLY A 169 -10.39 25.77 -32.92
N VAL A 170 -10.74 26.01 -34.19
CA VAL A 170 -9.77 26.29 -35.27
C VAL A 170 -8.96 27.57 -35.07
N ASP A 171 -9.41 28.44 -34.17
CA ASP A 171 -8.72 29.64 -33.70
C ASP A 171 -7.71 29.36 -32.57
N GLY A 172 -7.63 28.12 -32.08
CA GLY A 172 -6.81 27.70 -30.96
C GLY A 172 -7.38 28.04 -29.58
N ALA A 173 -8.59 28.60 -29.51
CA ALA A 173 -9.25 28.87 -28.22
C ALA A 173 -9.76 27.57 -27.59
N ALA A 174 -9.51 27.40 -26.29
CA ALA A 174 -10.00 26.25 -25.54
C ALA A 174 -11.43 26.50 -25.07
N HIS A 175 -12.32 25.56 -25.32
CA HIS A 175 -13.71 25.57 -24.89
C HIS A 175 -13.87 24.52 -23.80
N VAL A 176 -14.22 24.94 -22.58
CA VAL A 176 -14.22 24.07 -21.39
C VAL A 176 -15.62 23.99 -20.80
N LEU A 177 -16.24 22.81 -20.82
CA LEU A 177 -17.53 22.57 -20.16
C LEU A 177 -17.31 22.56 -18.65
N ALA A 178 -18.10 23.36 -17.96
CA ALA A 178 -18.06 23.51 -16.52
C ALA A 178 -19.42 23.21 -15.88
N ARG A 179 -19.37 22.59 -14.69
CA ARG A 179 -20.52 22.29 -13.84
C ARG A 179 -20.42 23.06 -12.53
N GLY A 180 -21.47 23.75 -12.13
CA GLY A 180 -21.56 24.43 -10.84
C GLY A 180 -22.73 23.89 -10.02
N VAL A 181 -22.52 23.72 -8.71
CA VAL A 181 -23.59 23.38 -7.76
C VAL A 181 -23.89 24.60 -6.91
N PHE A 182 -25.13 25.05 -6.95
CA PHE A 182 -25.60 26.27 -6.31
C PHE A 182 -26.61 25.93 -5.21
N ALA A 183 -26.37 26.42 -4.00
CA ALA A 183 -27.36 26.33 -2.93
C ALA A 183 -28.59 27.17 -3.30
N LYS A 184 -29.78 26.60 -3.14
CA LYS A 184 -31.05 27.35 -3.18
C LYS A 184 -31.49 27.64 -1.75
N VAL A 185 -32.05 28.82 -1.51
CA VAL A 185 -32.57 29.23 -0.18
C VAL A 185 -33.64 28.24 0.29
N ASP A 186 -34.56 27.88 -0.62
CA ASP A 186 -35.63 26.92 -0.39
C ASP A 186 -35.60 25.86 -1.52
N GLY A 187 -34.91 24.73 -1.29
CA GLY A 187 -34.95 23.59 -2.22
C GLY A 187 -33.64 22.81 -2.34
N PRO A 188 -33.62 21.72 -3.13
CA PRO A 188 -32.40 20.99 -3.42
C PRO A 188 -31.41 21.88 -4.17
N PRO A 189 -30.08 21.64 -4.02
CA PRO A 189 -29.08 22.38 -4.75
C PRO A 189 -29.31 22.26 -6.26
N GLU A 190 -29.15 23.38 -6.96
CA GLU A 190 -29.28 23.43 -8.41
C GLU A 190 -27.94 23.20 -9.09
N THR A 191 -27.92 22.26 -10.04
CA THR A 191 -26.76 22.08 -10.90
C THR A 191 -26.94 22.94 -12.16
N ARG A 192 -25.97 23.82 -12.42
CA ARG A 192 -25.91 24.63 -13.65
C ARG A 192 -24.69 24.26 -14.47
N TRP A 193 -24.77 24.55 -15.76
CA TRP A 193 -23.75 24.24 -16.74
C TRP A 193 -23.36 25.47 -17.54
N ARG A 194 -22.10 25.56 -17.94
CA ARG A 194 -21.62 26.60 -18.86
C ARG A 194 -20.44 26.10 -19.69
N VAL A 195 -20.13 26.80 -20.78
CA VAL A 195 -18.87 26.64 -21.52
C VAL A 195 -18.00 27.87 -21.30
N ASP A 196 -16.82 27.70 -20.73
CA ASP A 196 -15.81 28.75 -20.59
C ASP A 196 -14.89 28.74 -21.82
N VAL A 197 -14.65 29.91 -22.42
CA VAL A 197 -13.73 30.06 -23.55
C VAL A 197 -12.43 30.69 -23.04
N LEU A 198 -11.32 30.00 -23.23
CA LEU A 198 -9.98 30.42 -22.80
C LEU A 198 -9.13 30.77 -24.02
N ASP A 199 -8.33 31.84 -23.93
CA ASP A 199 -7.33 32.16 -24.94
C ASP A 199 -6.05 31.31 -24.78
N GLY A 200 -5.07 31.53 -25.67
CA GLY A 200 -3.78 30.82 -25.63
C GLY A 200 -2.91 31.10 -24.39
N ALA A 201 -3.29 32.05 -23.53
CA ALA A 201 -2.66 32.30 -22.23
C ALA A 201 -3.46 31.65 -21.07
N GLY A 202 -4.58 30.98 -21.36
CA GLY A 202 -5.48 30.39 -20.38
C GLY A 202 -6.43 31.39 -19.73
N ALA A 203 -6.47 32.64 -20.21
CA ALA A 203 -7.37 33.64 -19.65
C ALA A 203 -8.79 33.41 -20.19
N ARG A 204 -9.78 33.40 -19.28
CA ARG A 204 -11.18 33.30 -19.66
C ARG A 204 -11.63 34.57 -20.38
N THR A 205 -11.90 34.47 -21.68
CA THR A 205 -12.39 35.58 -22.51
C THR A 205 -13.91 35.67 -22.52
N ARG A 206 -14.60 34.54 -22.34
CA ARG A 206 -16.06 34.46 -22.35
C ARG A 206 -16.60 33.26 -21.58
N GLY A 207 -17.85 33.34 -21.13
CA GLY A 207 -18.62 32.21 -20.60
C GLY A 207 -20.01 32.12 -21.23
N LEU A 208 -20.41 30.93 -21.63
CA LEU A 208 -21.70 30.63 -22.23
C LEU A 208 -22.55 29.85 -21.23
N ASP A 209 -23.53 30.50 -20.61
CA ASP A 209 -24.43 29.84 -19.66
C ASP A 209 -25.40 28.90 -20.39
N LEU A 210 -25.34 27.61 -20.06
CA LEU A 210 -26.24 26.58 -20.61
C LEU A 210 -27.45 26.34 -19.69
N GLY A 211 -27.49 26.98 -18.51
CA GLY A 211 -28.57 26.85 -17.54
C GLY A 211 -28.56 25.54 -16.76
N SER A 212 -29.72 25.19 -16.20
CA SER A 212 -29.99 23.91 -15.55
C SER A 212 -30.75 22.99 -16.50
N VAL A 213 -30.33 21.73 -16.58
CA VAL A 213 -30.95 20.70 -17.42
C VAL A 213 -31.43 19.49 -16.59
N ALA A 214 -31.59 19.65 -15.28
CA ALA A 214 -31.99 18.55 -14.41
C ALA A 214 -33.35 17.93 -14.84
N PRO A 215 -33.49 16.58 -14.82
CA PRO A 215 -32.56 15.59 -14.27
C PRO A 215 -31.43 15.17 -15.22
N GLU A 216 -31.36 15.73 -16.43
CA GLU A 216 -30.28 15.49 -17.37
C GLU A 216 -29.00 16.24 -16.95
N ARG A 217 -27.90 15.93 -17.62
CA ARG A 217 -26.58 16.55 -17.46
C ARG A 217 -25.90 16.65 -18.81
N TYR A 218 -25.07 17.67 -18.98
CA TYR A 218 -24.10 17.68 -20.07
C TYR A 218 -22.91 16.81 -19.69
N VAL A 219 -22.38 16.06 -20.65
CA VAL A 219 -21.29 15.10 -20.40
C VAL A 219 -20.10 15.28 -21.34
N ASP A 220 -20.29 16.00 -22.44
CA ASP A 220 -19.23 16.24 -23.43
C ASP A 220 -19.48 17.46 -24.32
N LEU A 221 -18.44 17.95 -25.00
CA LEU A 221 -18.52 19.03 -25.96
C LEU A 221 -17.56 18.83 -27.15
N ALA A 222 -17.90 19.37 -28.32
CA ALA A 222 -16.93 19.60 -29.40
C ALA A 222 -17.21 20.91 -30.15
N VAL A 223 -16.17 21.44 -30.79
CA VAL A 223 -16.19 22.71 -31.51
C VAL A 223 -16.04 22.44 -33.01
N HIS A 224 -17.09 22.75 -33.76
CA HIS A 224 -17.08 22.60 -35.20
C HIS A 224 -16.18 23.66 -35.87
N PRO A 225 -15.61 23.38 -37.06
CA PRO A 225 -14.72 24.32 -37.76
C PRO A 225 -15.28 25.73 -38.04
N ASP A 226 -16.60 25.91 -38.00
CA ASP A 226 -17.28 27.21 -38.14
C ASP A 226 -17.54 27.94 -36.79
N GLY A 227 -17.08 27.36 -35.69
CA GLY A 227 -17.22 27.87 -34.33
C GLY A 227 -18.52 27.46 -33.62
N ARG A 228 -19.40 26.66 -34.23
CA ARG A 228 -20.55 26.08 -33.52
C ARG A 228 -20.07 25.11 -32.43
N ILE A 229 -20.79 25.09 -31.31
CA ILE A 229 -20.46 24.26 -30.14
C ILE A 229 -21.53 23.19 -29.99
N TYR A 230 -21.13 21.93 -30.03
CA TYR A 230 -21.98 20.76 -29.83
C TYR A 230 -21.82 20.32 -28.39
N VAL A 231 -22.91 20.10 -27.67
CA VAL A 231 -22.87 19.67 -26.26
C VAL A 231 -23.79 18.47 -26.06
N THR A 232 -23.23 17.38 -25.54
CA THR A 232 -23.96 16.12 -25.33
C THR A 232 -24.76 16.17 -24.03
N ARG A 233 -26.09 15.98 -24.11
CA ARG A 233 -27.02 15.94 -22.98
C ARG A 233 -27.58 14.53 -22.75
N THR A 234 -27.42 14.01 -21.54
CA THR A 234 -27.86 12.67 -21.13
C THR A 234 -28.41 12.65 -19.70
N ASN A 235 -29.28 11.69 -19.36
CA ASN A 235 -29.76 11.47 -17.99
C ASN A 235 -28.99 10.35 -17.24
N GLY A 236 -27.88 9.85 -17.83
CA GLY A 236 -27.11 8.71 -17.32
C GLY A 236 -27.62 7.36 -17.85
N ASN A 237 -27.17 6.25 -17.23
CA ASN A 237 -27.50 4.88 -17.66
C ASN A 237 -28.93 4.43 -17.27
N VAL A 238 -29.78 5.33 -16.82
CA VAL A 238 -31.12 4.99 -16.33
C VAL A 238 -32.11 5.16 -17.47
N VAL A 239 -32.69 4.04 -17.93
CA VAL A 239 -33.73 3.96 -18.98
C VAL A 239 -35.06 4.56 -18.51
N ARG A 240 -35.06 5.81 -18.05
CA ARG A 240 -36.25 6.54 -17.63
C ARG A 240 -36.41 7.76 -18.51
N SER A 241 -37.34 7.68 -19.47
CA SER A 241 -38.07 8.78 -20.16
C SER A 241 -37.40 10.15 -20.38
N GLY A 242 -36.06 10.24 -20.43
CA GLY A 242 -35.31 11.48 -20.56
C GLY A 242 -35.11 11.86 -22.01
N THR A 243 -34.94 13.17 -22.27
CA THR A 243 -34.61 13.67 -23.60
C THR A 243 -33.10 13.68 -23.80
N TYR A 244 -32.55 12.56 -24.29
CA TYR A 244 -31.18 12.52 -24.79
C TYR A 244 -31.05 13.42 -26.02
N ALA A 245 -30.01 14.25 -26.07
CA ALA A 245 -29.81 15.15 -27.18
C ALA A 245 -28.34 15.54 -27.37
N ILE A 246 -28.02 16.05 -28.55
CA ILE A 246 -26.85 16.89 -28.75
C ILE A 246 -27.37 18.30 -29.04
N ASP A 247 -27.10 19.23 -28.14
CA ASP A 247 -27.52 20.62 -28.25
C ASP A 247 -26.45 21.40 -29.01
N VAL A 248 -26.86 22.09 -30.08
CA VAL A 248 -25.95 22.84 -30.98
C VAL A 248 -26.11 24.33 -30.71
N PHE A 249 -25.02 24.99 -30.34
CA PHE A 249 -24.97 26.41 -30.05
C PHE A 249 -24.19 27.16 -31.13
N SER A 250 -24.60 28.39 -31.42
CA SER A 250 -23.85 29.30 -32.28
C SER A 250 -22.52 29.67 -31.62
N PRO A 251 -21.54 30.20 -32.38
CA PRO A 251 -20.35 30.78 -31.80
C PRO A 251 -20.68 31.83 -30.75
N GLY A 252 -21.84 32.52 -30.84
CA GLY A 252 -22.31 33.51 -29.87
C GLY A 252 -22.90 32.93 -28.57
N GLY A 253 -23.19 31.62 -28.52
CA GLY A 253 -23.83 30.95 -27.39
C GLY A 253 -25.36 30.82 -27.48
N GLU A 254 -25.96 31.19 -28.61
CA GLU A 254 -27.39 30.96 -28.86
C GLU A 254 -27.62 29.49 -29.22
N ARG A 255 -28.57 28.82 -28.54
CA ARG A 255 -28.94 27.44 -28.91
C ARG A 255 -29.68 27.45 -30.25
N LEU A 256 -29.05 26.90 -31.28
CA LEU A 256 -29.57 26.83 -32.64
C LEU A 256 -30.59 25.69 -32.79
N ARG A 257 -30.23 24.48 -32.34
CA ARG A 257 -31.06 23.27 -32.48
C ARG A 257 -30.59 22.15 -31.55
N SER A 258 -31.30 21.02 -31.61
CA SER A 258 -30.96 19.78 -30.90
C SER A 258 -31.12 18.57 -31.80
N LEU A 259 -30.13 17.70 -31.81
CA LEU A 259 -30.22 16.37 -32.41
C LEU A 259 -30.82 15.43 -31.37
N VAL A 260 -31.94 14.78 -31.68
CA VAL A 260 -32.75 13.97 -30.74
C VAL A 260 -33.07 12.60 -31.35
N PRO A 261 -33.70 11.65 -30.62
CA PRO A 261 -34.18 10.40 -31.21
C PRO A 261 -35.10 10.61 -32.44
N PRO A 262 -35.17 9.65 -33.38
CA PRO A 262 -34.65 8.28 -33.30
C PRO A 262 -33.16 8.12 -33.61
N GLN A 263 -32.43 9.16 -34.01
CA GLN A 263 -31.04 9.06 -34.48
C GLN A 263 -30.05 8.72 -33.35
N LEU A 264 -30.41 9.00 -32.11
CA LEU A 264 -29.58 8.75 -30.91
C LEU A 264 -30.32 7.85 -29.92
N THR A 265 -29.56 7.20 -29.05
CA THR A 265 -30.05 6.36 -27.96
C THR A 265 -29.59 6.93 -26.61
N ILE A 266 -28.29 6.90 -26.34
CA ILE A 266 -27.65 7.51 -25.17
C ILE A 266 -26.30 8.07 -25.67
N PRO A 267 -26.29 9.29 -26.23
CA PRO A 267 -25.04 9.94 -26.63
C PRO A 267 -24.23 10.24 -25.37
N ILE A 268 -22.94 9.94 -25.39
CA ILE A 268 -22.05 10.17 -24.23
C ILE A 268 -20.84 11.05 -24.54
N ASN A 269 -20.16 10.85 -25.68
CA ASN A 269 -19.04 11.69 -26.12
C ASN A 269 -19.10 11.87 -27.64
N LEU A 270 -18.47 12.91 -28.17
CA LEU A 270 -18.51 13.26 -29.59
C LEU A 270 -17.26 14.03 -30.04
N ASP A 271 -16.99 14.00 -31.33
CA ASP A 271 -15.93 14.82 -31.96
C ASP A 271 -16.31 15.20 -33.39
N VAL A 272 -15.73 16.28 -33.92
CA VAL A 272 -16.05 16.87 -35.22
C VAL A 272 -14.82 16.92 -36.12
N ALA A 273 -14.92 16.29 -37.28
CA ALA A 273 -13.85 16.30 -38.28
C ALA A 273 -13.69 17.70 -38.92
N GLY A 274 -12.52 17.96 -39.52
CA GLY A 274 -12.25 19.20 -40.24
C GLY A 274 -13.18 19.49 -41.43
N ASP A 275 -13.91 18.49 -41.93
CA ASP A 275 -14.93 18.64 -42.97
C ASP A 275 -16.35 18.89 -42.43
N GLY A 276 -16.52 18.91 -41.09
CA GLY A 276 -17.78 19.08 -40.38
C GLY A 276 -18.53 17.78 -40.05
N THR A 277 -17.99 16.60 -40.41
CA THR A 277 -18.58 15.31 -40.04
C THR A 277 -18.53 15.11 -38.52
N LEU A 278 -19.68 14.83 -37.91
CA LEU A 278 -19.83 14.63 -36.46
C LEU A 278 -19.85 13.13 -36.14
N TYR A 279 -18.99 12.71 -35.22
CA TYR A 279 -18.90 11.35 -34.68
C TYR A 279 -19.40 11.36 -33.24
N VAL A 280 -20.29 10.43 -32.89
CA VAL A 280 -20.95 10.38 -31.58
C VAL A 280 -20.87 8.97 -31.02
N VAL A 281 -20.31 8.80 -29.83
CA VAL A 281 -20.44 7.57 -29.07
C VAL A 281 -21.89 7.46 -28.55
N ASP A 282 -22.63 6.48 -29.05
CA ASP A 282 -24.04 6.24 -28.74
C ASP A 282 -24.22 4.86 -28.09
N GLN A 283 -24.56 4.86 -26.80
CA GLN A 283 -24.70 3.63 -26.02
C GLN A 283 -26.13 3.08 -26.03
N TRP A 284 -26.23 1.74 -26.00
CA TRP A 284 -27.49 1.05 -25.77
C TRP A 284 -27.63 0.64 -24.31
N PRO A 285 -28.80 0.79 -23.66
CA PRO A 285 -28.95 0.41 -22.28
C PRO A 285 -28.75 -1.10 -22.06
N HIS A 286 -27.82 -1.44 -21.17
CA HIS A 286 -27.46 -2.83 -20.86
C HIS A 286 -28.49 -3.60 -20.02
N THR A 287 -29.57 -2.95 -19.52
CA THR A 287 -30.48 -3.56 -18.53
C THR A 287 -31.92 -3.71 -19.05
N GLY A 288 -32.27 -4.94 -19.45
CA GLY A 288 -33.66 -5.45 -19.48
C GLY A 288 -34.65 -4.80 -20.46
N ALA A 289 -34.24 -3.79 -21.24
CA ALA A 289 -35.07 -3.25 -22.30
C ALA A 289 -35.25 -4.32 -23.41
N PRO A 290 -36.45 -4.47 -24.00
CA PRO A 290 -36.64 -5.32 -25.17
C PRO A 290 -35.59 -4.94 -26.23
N GLY A 291 -34.99 -5.97 -26.85
CA GLY A 291 -33.87 -5.83 -27.78
C GLY A 291 -34.11 -4.73 -28.82
N PRO A 292 -33.03 -4.19 -29.40
CA PRO A 292 -33.10 -2.99 -30.23
C PRO A 292 -34.23 -3.12 -31.27
N GLY A 293 -35.04 -2.06 -31.40
CA GLY A 293 -35.82 -1.89 -32.63
C GLY A 293 -34.85 -2.06 -33.81
N SER A 294 -35.25 -2.82 -34.83
CA SER A 294 -34.37 -3.25 -35.92
C SER A 294 -33.47 -2.10 -36.42
N GLY A 295 -32.16 -2.21 -36.19
CA GLY A 295 -31.15 -1.26 -36.71
C GLY A 295 -30.35 -0.46 -35.69
N LYS A 296 -30.69 -0.45 -34.39
CA LYS A 296 -29.88 0.24 -33.37
C LYS A 296 -28.87 -0.69 -32.70
N VAL A 297 -27.61 -0.26 -32.64
CA VAL A 297 -26.50 -0.99 -32.02
C VAL A 297 -25.66 -0.04 -31.19
N ASP A 298 -25.12 -0.54 -30.08
CA ASP A 298 -24.07 0.14 -29.30
C ASP A 298 -22.86 0.43 -30.20
N GLY A 299 -22.40 1.67 -30.26
CA GLY A 299 -21.36 2.05 -31.23
C GLY A 299 -21.10 3.55 -31.40
N VAL A 300 -20.55 3.89 -32.57
CA VAL A 300 -20.25 5.27 -32.97
C VAL A 300 -21.19 5.67 -34.11
N ALA A 301 -22.15 6.56 -33.83
CA ALA A 301 -23.03 7.17 -34.81
C ALA A 301 -22.30 8.26 -35.59
N ILE A 302 -22.47 8.28 -36.92
CA ILE A 302 -21.81 9.22 -37.83
C ILE A 302 -22.87 10.09 -38.48
N PHE A 303 -22.67 11.41 -38.42
CA PHE A 303 -23.52 12.42 -39.05
C PHE A 303 -22.68 13.21 -40.05
N GLY A 304 -23.20 13.43 -41.25
CA GLY A 304 -22.49 14.25 -42.25
C GLY A 304 -22.37 15.73 -41.81
N PRO A 305 -21.68 16.57 -42.61
CA PRO A 305 -21.57 18.02 -42.34
C PRO A 305 -22.91 18.77 -42.33
N ASP A 306 -23.94 18.17 -42.95
CA ASP A 306 -25.34 18.59 -42.92
C ASP A 306 -26.09 18.12 -41.65
N GLU A 307 -25.39 17.45 -40.73
CA GLU A 307 -25.91 16.79 -39.53
C GLU A 307 -26.94 15.68 -39.79
N ALA A 308 -26.99 15.17 -41.03
CA ALA A 308 -27.84 14.04 -41.34
C ALA A 308 -27.13 12.74 -40.96
N TYR A 309 -27.82 11.90 -40.20
CA TYR A 309 -27.36 10.56 -39.81
C TYR A 309 -26.97 9.74 -41.05
N ARG A 310 -25.84 9.04 -40.97
CA ARG A 310 -25.28 8.20 -42.04
C ARG A 310 -25.33 6.73 -41.65
N GLU A 311 -24.68 6.38 -40.55
CA GLU A 311 -24.60 5.01 -40.05
C GLU A 311 -24.19 4.98 -38.57
N THR A 312 -24.28 3.81 -37.94
CA THR A 312 -23.67 3.53 -36.63
C THR A 312 -22.69 2.39 -36.80
N VAL A 313 -21.42 2.65 -36.51
CA VAL A 313 -20.38 1.61 -36.46
C VAL A 313 -20.51 0.88 -35.14
N GLN A 314 -20.93 -0.39 -35.19
CA GLN A 314 -21.08 -1.20 -34.00
C GLN A 314 -19.75 -1.31 -33.23
N PHE A 315 -19.77 -0.89 -31.98
CA PHE A 315 -18.64 -0.95 -31.07
C PHE A 315 -19.15 -0.90 -29.63
N SER A 316 -19.11 -2.03 -28.93
CA SER A 316 -19.70 -2.06 -27.59
C SER A 316 -18.75 -1.53 -26.53
N GLY A 317 -19.29 -0.73 -25.60
CA GLY A 317 -18.53 -0.14 -24.50
C GLY A 317 -17.61 0.99 -24.95
N ALA A 318 -17.88 1.64 -26.07
CA ALA A 318 -17.16 2.85 -26.45
C ALA A 318 -17.26 3.89 -25.34
N MET A 319 -16.14 4.54 -25.05
CA MET A 319 -16.01 5.52 -23.98
C MET A 319 -15.66 6.90 -24.51
N ASP A 320 -14.88 7.00 -25.58
CA ASP A 320 -14.56 8.27 -26.22
C ASP A 320 -14.27 8.08 -27.72
N VAL A 321 -14.37 9.15 -28.52
CA VAL A 321 -14.08 9.15 -29.95
C VAL A 321 -13.27 10.39 -30.32
N ALA A 322 -12.26 10.23 -31.17
CA ALA A 322 -11.54 11.35 -31.75
C ALA A 322 -11.32 11.18 -33.26
N VAL A 323 -11.33 12.28 -34.00
CA VAL A 323 -11.18 12.32 -35.44
C VAL A 323 -10.19 13.41 -35.88
N GLY A 324 -9.36 13.09 -36.87
CA GLY A 324 -8.49 14.07 -37.51
C GLY A 324 -7.71 13.46 -38.68
N PRO A 325 -6.63 14.11 -39.13
CA PRO A 325 -5.86 13.68 -40.30
C PRO A 325 -5.29 12.26 -40.19
N ALA A 326 -5.09 11.75 -38.97
CA ALA A 326 -4.61 10.38 -38.75
C ALA A 326 -5.71 9.31 -38.85
N GLY A 327 -6.99 9.69 -38.86
CA GLY A 327 -8.13 8.78 -38.91
C GLY A 327 -9.15 9.05 -37.81
N VAL A 328 -10.02 8.06 -37.57
CA VAL A 328 -11.03 8.06 -36.50
C VAL A 328 -10.68 6.97 -35.50
N PHE A 329 -10.65 7.30 -34.23
CA PHE A 329 -10.25 6.42 -33.14
C PHE A 329 -11.32 6.40 -32.05
N VAL A 330 -11.44 5.27 -31.37
CA VAL A 330 -12.40 5.04 -30.28
C VAL A 330 -11.70 4.36 -29.12
N SER A 331 -12.00 4.79 -27.89
CA SER A 331 -11.51 4.14 -26.67
C SER A 331 -12.57 3.24 -26.04
N ARG A 332 -12.13 2.20 -25.35
CA ARG A 332 -12.97 1.34 -24.48
C ARG A 332 -12.13 0.75 -23.37
N ASP A 333 -12.60 0.92 -22.14
CA ASP A 333 -11.95 0.45 -20.93
C ASP A 333 -10.46 0.83 -20.95
N ASN A 334 -9.58 -0.16 -21.07
CA ASN A 334 -8.14 0.01 -21.13
C ASN A 334 -7.57 0.01 -22.56
N GLY A 335 -8.40 0.08 -23.60
CA GLY A 335 -7.97 -0.07 -24.99
C GLY A 335 -8.26 1.14 -25.88
N VAL A 336 -7.41 1.34 -26.88
CA VAL A 336 -7.58 2.33 -27.95
C VAL A 336 -7.64 1.60 -29.29
N TYR A 337 -8.60 1.96 -30.15
CA TYR A 337 -8.89 1.26 -31.39
C TYR A 337 -9.03 2.28 -32.54
N ALA A 338 -8.56 1.93 -33.73
CA ALA A 338 -9.05 2.58 -34.94
C ALA A 338 -10.53 2.21 -35.14
N LEU A 339 -11.37 3.16 -35.51
CA LEU A 339 -12.79 2.90 -35.77
C LEU A 339 -12.92 1.80 -36.83
N ARG A 340 -13.83 0.84 -36.59
CA ARG A 340 -14.02 -0.39 -37.40
C ARG A 340 -12.93 -1.47 -37.25
N SER A 341 -11.86 -1.23 -36.50
CA SER A 341 -10.91 -2.29 -36.13
C SER A 341 -11.45 -3.12 -34.95
N ARG A 342 -11.14 -4.41 -34.94
CA ARG A 342 -11.35 -5.28 -33.77
C ARG A 342 -10.09 -5.46 -32.93
N GLN A 343 -8.92 -5.16 -33.49
CA GLN A 343 -7.66 -5.23 -32.79
C GLN A 343 -7.37 -3.88 -32.14
N PRO A 344 -7.07 -3.84 -30.83
CA PRO A 344 -6.62 -2.62 -30.20
C PRO A 344 -5.28 -2.18 -30.78
N LEU A 345 -5.14 -0.87 -31.01
CA LEU A 345 -3.84 -0.23 -31.24
C LEU A 345 -2.98 -0.28 -29.97
N TYR A 346 -3.64 -0.22 -28.82
CA TYR A 346 -3.03 -0.26 -27.51
C TYR A 346 -3.99 -0.89 -26.52
N ALA A 347 -3.45 -1.75 -25.64
CA ALA A 347 -4.12 -2.27 -24.47
C ALA A 347 -3.28 -1.91 -23.25
N GLY A 348 -3.80 -0.99 -22.43
CA GLY A 348 -3.20 -0.56 -21.19
C GLY A 348 -3.43 -1.55 -20.04
N PRO A 349 -2.99 -1.19 -18.82
CA PRO A 349 -3.15 -2.03 -17.64
C PRO A 349 -4.62 -2.41 -17.40
N THR A 350 -4.86 -3.64 -16.94
CA THR A 350 -6.20 -4.26 -16.87
C THR A 350 -6.99 -3.91 -15.60
N VAL A 351 -6.38 -3.23 -14.63
CA VAL A 351 -7.01 -2.97 -13.33
C VAL A 351 -8.06 -1.86 -13.43
N GLN A 352 -9.21 -2.05 -12.80
CA GLN A 352 -10.39 -1.19 -12.96
C GLN A 352 -10.21 0.18 -12.27
N LYS A 353 -10.59 1.26 -12.97
CA LYS A 353 -10.72 2.62 -12.42
C LYS A 353 -11.76 2.67 -11.30
N SER A 354 -11.47 3.39 -10.20
CA SER A 354 -12.37 3.56 -9.04
C SER A 354 -13.80 3.95 -9.47
N PRO A 355 -14.81 3.10 -9.25
CA PRO A 355 -16.19 3.38 -9.68
C PRO A 355 -16.91 4.44 -8.82
N TYR A 356 -16.38 4.82 -7.65
CA TYR A 356 -17.12 5.62 -6.65
C TYR A 356 -16.90 7.13 -6.70
N ARG A 357 -15.85 7.65 -7.37
CA ARG A 357 -15.75 9.10 -7.63
C ARG A 357 -16.73 9.60 -8.71
N LEU A 358 -17.43 8.68 -9.38
CA LEU A 358 -18.02 8.90 -10.69
C LEU A 358 -19.55 9.04 -10.78
N PRO A 359 -20.38 8.65 -9.79
CA PRO A 359 -21.82 8.92 -9.90
C PRO A 359 -22.09 10.43 -10.05
N ALA A 360 -21.28 11.27 -9.40
CA ALA A 360 -21.44 12.72 -9.42
C ALA A 360 -20.83 13.43 -10.64
N LEU A 361 -19.83 12.87 -11.34
CA LEU A 361 -19.04 13.60 -12.35
C LEU A 361 -19.01 13.02 -13.77
N GLY A 362 -19.65 11.87 -14.03
CA GLY A 362 -19.73 11.30 -15.38
C GLY A 362 -19.13 9.89 -15.48
N THR A 363 -19.08 9.32 -16.68
CA THR A 363 -18.55 7.98 -16.93
C THR A 363 -17.02 7.91 -16.68
N PRO A 364 -16.49 6.78 -16.17
CA PRO A 364 -15.06 6.55 -15.91
C PRO A 364 -14.11 6.63 -17.12
N THR A 365 -14.14 7.61 -18.03
CA THR A 365 -13.23 7.64 -19.18
C THR A 365 -11.76 7.46 -18.74
N MET A 366 -11.14 6.33 -19.12
CA MET A 366 -9.73 6.04 -18.84
C MET A 366 -8.86 6.73 -19.88
N PHE A 367 -9.25 6.61 -21.16
CA PHE A 367 -8.63 7.30 -22.29
C PHE A 367 -9.60 8.29 -22.92
N SER A 368 -9.34 9.59 -22.76
CA SER A 368 -9.86 10.58 -23.71
C SER A 368 -8.87 10.74 -24.84
N LEU A 369 -9.34 10.94 -26.06
CA LEU A 369 -8.56 10.91 -27.28
C LEU A 369 -8.53 12.29 -27.94
N ALA A 370 -7.45 12.61 -28.64
CA ALA A 370 -7.40 13.75 -29.55
C ALA A 370 -6.50 13.44 -30.75
N VAL A 371 -6.86 13.99 -31.91
CA VAL A 371 -6.05 13.88 -33.14
C VAL A 371 -5.64 15.28 -33.59
N PRO A 372 -4.38 15.69 -33.40
CA PRO A 372 -3.92 17.02 -33.78
C PRO A 372 -4.17 17.32 -35.27
N ALA A 373 -4.75 18.48 -35.55
CA ALA A 373 -5.11 18.89 -36.92
C ALA A 373 -3.89 19.23 -37.79
N ALA A 374 -2.77 19.62 -37.17
CA ALA A 374 -1.52 19.92 -37.87
C ALA A 374 -0.35 19.06 -37.36
N GLY A 375 0.67 18.93 -38.22
CA GLY A 375 1.87 18.16 -37.94
C GLY A 375 1.82 16.73 -38.50
N PRO A 376 2.77 15.87 -38.10
CA PRO A 376 2.74 14.45 -38.49
C PRO A 376 1.47 13.77 -37.95
N SER A 377 0.87 12.90 -38.77
CA SER A 377 -0.30 12.10 -38.38
C SER A 377 -0.03 11.33 -37.10
N ARG A 378 -0.65 11.75 -36.00
CA ARG A 378 -0.50 11.14 -34.68
C ARG A 378 -1.81 11.11 -33.93
N LEU A 379 -1.93 10.17 -33.00
CA LEU A 379 -3.01 10.10 -32.03
C LEU A 379 -2.41 10.41 -30.65
N VAL A 380 -3.10 11.20 -29.84
CA VAL A 380 -2.77 11.36 -28.43
C VAL A 380 -3.97 10.99 -27.58
N ALA A 381 -3.71 10.56 -26.35
CA ALA A 381 -4.74 10.25 -25.38
C ALA A 381 -4.33 10.77 -24.01
N SER A 382 -5.25 11.34 -23.23
CA SER A 382 -5.04 11.41 -21.79
C SER A 382 -5.23 10.01 -21.21
N MET A 383 -4.48 9.67 -20.17
CA MET A 383 -4.69 8.44 -19.40
C MET A 383 -5.01 8.84 -17.97
N SER A 384 -6.24 8.57 -17.53
CA SER A 384 -6.66 8.74 -16.15
C SER A 384 -6.81 7.39 -15.46
N HIS A 385 -5.69 6.90 -14.93
CA HIS A 385 -5.56 5.61 -14.28
C HIS A 385 -4.84 5.71 -12.93
N CYS A 386 -5.03 4.74 -12.04
CA CYS A 386 -4.33 4.76 -10.74
C CYS A 386 -2.84 4.44 -10.86
N THR A 387 -2.39 3.76 -11.93
CA THR A 387 -0.95 3.49 -12.14
C THR A 387 -0.21 4.65 -12.78
N TYR A 388 -0.94 5.48 -13.55
CA TYR A 388 -0.37 6.53 -14.37
C TYR A 388 -1.44 7.59 -14.69
N GLN A 389 -1.04 8.86 -14.60
CA GLN A 389 -1.84 10.02 -14.98
C GLN A 389 -1.01 10.88 -15.93
N GLY A 390 -1.49 11.12 -17.15
CA GLY A 390 -0.73 11.88 -18.14
C GLY A 390 -1.23 11.73 -19.56
N VAL A 391 -0.31 11.85 -20.53
CA VAL A 391 -0.57 11.76 -21.97
C VAL A 391 0.15 10.55 -22.56
N VAL A 392 -0.54 9.83 -23.43
CA VAL A 392 -0.02 8.73 -24.24
C VAL A 392 -0.05 9.17 -25.69
N ALA A 393 1.10 9.17 -26.37
CA ALA A 393 1.23 9.61 -27.76
C ALA A 393 1.60 8.44 -28.67
N PHE A 394 0.89 8.34 -29.80
CA PHE A 394 1.09 7.35 -30.86
C PHE A 394 1.53 8.08 -32.12
N ALA A 395 2.84 8.07 -32.41
CA ALA A 395 3.40 8.80 -33.54
C ALA A 395 2.98 8.25 -34.92
N ARG A 396 2.64 6.96 -35.00
CA ARG A 396 2.16 6.26 -36.19
C ARG A 396 1.15 5.19 -35.77
N PRO A 397 -0.10 5.56 -35.42
CA PRO A 397 -1.08 4.63 -34.87
C PRO A 397 -1.35 3.44 -35.80
N GLU A 398 -1.28 3.63 -37.11
CA GLU A 398 -1.43 2.58 -38.12
C GLU A 398 -0.28 1.57 -38.18
N ALA A 399 0.91 1.93 -37.68
CA ALA A 399 2.10 1.10 -37.76
C ALA A 399 2.35 0.26 -36.48
N GLY A 400 1.48 0.36 -35.47
CA GLY A 400 1.65 -0.33 -34.19
C GLY A 400 2.91 0.11 -33.43
N ALA A 401 3.33 1.37 -33.59
CA ALA A 401 4.47 1.91 -32.85
C ALA A 401 4.20 1.91 -31.34
N ALA A 402 5.26 1.67 -30.54
CA ALA A 402 5.18 1.76 -29.10
C ALA A 402 4.72 3.18 -28.68
N PRO A 403 3.80 3.30 -27.70
CA PRO A 403 3.38 4.58 -27.19
C PRO A 403 4.53 5.31 -26.49
N VAL A 404 4.47 6.64 -26.49
CA VAL A 404 5.31 7.51 -25.65
C VAL A 404 4.46 8.12 -24.56
N TYR A 405 4.96 8.12 -23.32
CA TYR A 405 4.25 8.65 -22.16
C TYR A 405 4.82 10.03 -21.78
N HIS A 406 3.94 10.96 -21.42
CA HIS A 406 4.29 12.31 -20.98
C HIS A 406 3.50 12.71 -19.74
N GLY A 407 4.22 13.13 -18.70
CA GLY A 407 3.65 13.58 -17.44
C GLY A 407 4.06 12.72 -16.26
N ALA A 408 3.70 13.17 -15.07
CA ALA A 408 3.98 12.49 -13.82
C ALA A 408 2.74 12.48 -12.92
N LEU A 409 2.64 11.48 -12.05
CA LEU A 409 1.51 11.32 -11.15
C LEU A 409 1.51 12.35 -10.01
N ASP A 410 0.33 12.86 -9.68
CA ASP A 410 0.08 13.81 -8.59
C ASP A 410 -1.20 13.45 -7.81
N LEU A 411 -1.60 12.16 -7.80
CA LEU A 411 -2.71 11.65 -6.99
C LEU A 411 -2.27 10.48 -6.08
N PRO A 412 -2.36 10.62 -4.74
CA PRO A 412 -2.63 11.86 -4.01
C PRO A 412 -1.59 12.93 -4.33
N VAL A 413 -1.92 14.20 -4.09
CA VAL A 413 -1.02 15.34 -4.35
C VAL A 413 0.36 15.06 -3.78
N LEU A 414 1.40 15.21 -4.60
CA LEU A 414 2.79 14.91 -4.29
C LEU A 414 3.26 15.81 -3.14
N ARG A 415 3.31 15.20 -1.96
CA ARG A 415 3.71 15.81 -0.69
C ARG A 415 4.14 14.71 0.27
N GLY A 416 4.69 15.10 1.42
CA GLY A 416 4.82 14.17 2.55
C GLY A 416 6.26 13.85 2.96
N PRO A 417 6.55 12.61 3.39
CA PRO A 417 5.65 11.47 3.38
C PRO A 417 4.49 11.67 4.36
N VAL A 418 3.29 11.24 3.98
CA VAL A 418 2.08 11.42 4.81
C VAL A 418 1.79 10.16 5.60
N TYR A 419 1.88 8.98 4.98
CA TYR A 419 1.64 7.71 5.64
C TYR A 419 2.61 6.63 5.15
N PRO A 420 3.92 6.74 5.44
CA PRO A 420 4.90 5.79 4.94
C PRO A 420 4.73 4.42 5.62
N LEU A 421 4.62 3.35 4.82
CA LEU A 421 4.41 1.97 5.30
C LEU A 421 5.65 1.09 5.14
N ARG A 422 6.32 1.19 4.00
CA ARG A 422 7.46 0.36 3.59
C ARG A 422 8.50 1.18 2.86
N ALA A 423 9.75 0.76 2.95
CA ALA A 423 10.88 1.46 2.37
C ALA A 423 11.85 0.47 1.73
N ALA A 424 12.30 0.80 0.51
CA ALA A 424 13.40 0.11 -0.16
C ALA A 424 14.36 1.14 -0.74
N PHE A 425 15.64 0.77 -0.89
CA PHE A 425 16.63 1.67 -1.46
C PHE A 425 17.30 1.03 -2.67
N GLY A 426 17.17 1.68 -3.83
CA GLY A 426 17.86 1.33 -5.07
C GLY A 426 18.84 2.45 -5.46
N ALA A 427 18.59 3.12 -6.58
CA ALA A 427 19.26 4.37 -6.95
C ALA A 427 18.82 5.54 -6.04
N ARG A 428 17.63 5.41 -5.44
CA ARG A 428 16.99 6.36 -4.53
C ARG A 428 16.14 5.61 -3.50
N LEU A 429 15.63 6.32 -2.50
CA LEU A 429 14.72 5.74 -1.52
C LEU A 429 13.30 5.68 -2.12
N GLU A 430 12.78 4.47 -2.23
CA GLU A 430 11.41 4.16 -2.64
C GLU A 430 10.55 3.97 -1.40
N LEU A 431 9.49 4.77 -1.28
CA LEU A 431 8.70 4.86 -0.05
C LEU A 431 7.21 4.63 -0.33
N LEU A 432 6.74 3.42 -0.02
CA LEU A 432 5.34 3.05 -0.15
C LEU A 432 4.48 3.85 0.84
N GLN A 433 3.53 4.63 0.32
CA GLN A 433 2.52 5.33 1.10
C GLN A 433 1.29 4.44 1.29
N GLY A 434 0.77 4.41 2.52
CA GLY A 434 -0.56 3.96 2.82
C GLY A 434 -1.61 4.88 2.21
N ARG A 435 -2.86 4.42 2.18
CA ARG A 435 -3.95 5.27 1.72
C ARG A 435 -4.32 6.30 2.79
N PHE A 436 -4.51 7.55 2.39
CA PHE A 436 -4.91 8.64 3.27
C PHE A 436 -5.80 9.64 2.54
N GLU A 437 -6.56 10.42 3.29
CA GLU A 437 -7.34 11.55 2.80
C GLU A 437 -7.10 12.79 3.66
N PRO A 438 -7.13 14.00 3.06
CA PRO A 438 -7.10 15.22 3.84
C PRO A 438 -8.37 15.36 4.67
N LEU A 439 -8.21 15.79 5.92
CA LEU A 439 -9.35 16.14 6.76
C LEU A 439 -9.88 17.53 6.41
N PRO A 440 -11.19 17.78 6.57
CA PRO A 440 -11.75 19.12 6.49
C PRO A 440 -11.02 20.10 7.45
N PRO A 441 -10.83 21.37 7.06
CA PRO A 441 -10.27 22.37 7.98
C PRO A 441 -11.06 22.43 9.29
N GLY A 442 -10.36 22.34 10.43
CA GLY A 442 -10.95 22.44 11.77
C GLY A 442 -11.16 21.10 12.49
N GLU A 443 -10.96 19.95 11.85
CA GLU A 443 -11.02 18.62 12.49
C GLU A 443 -9.73 18.25 13.25
N GLY A 444 -9.39 19.02 14.29
CA GLY A 444 -8.28 18.73 15.21
C GLY A 444 -6.89 19.11 14.69
N SER A 445 -5.84 18.55 15.32
CA SER A 445 -4.43 18.83 14.97
C SER A 445 -3.89 17.96 13.84
N ALA A 446 -4.65 16.96 13.37
CA ALA A 446 -4.27 16.11 12.27
C ALA A 446 -4.73 16.71 10.94
N ALA A 447 -3.87 16.69 9.93
CA ALA A 447 -4.24 17.13 8.58
C ALA A 447 -4.84 16.00 7.74
N PHE A 448 -4.66 14.75 8.16
CA PHE A 448 -5.02 13.56 7.38
C PHE A 448 -5.63 12.46 8.23
N ALA A 449 -6.42 11.62 7.59
CA ALA A 449 -6.86 10.36 8.14
C ALA A 449 -6.63 9.21 7.14
N SER A 450 -6.33 8.05 7.68
CA SER A 450 -6.44 6.76 6.98
C SER A 450 -7.82 6.19 7.27
N GLN A 451 -8.50 5.69 6.24
CA GLN A 451 -9.80 5.00 6.39
C GLN A 451 -9.91 3.86 5.36
N LEU A 452 -10.89 2.99 5.57
CA LEU A 452 -11.13 1.81 4.71
C LEU A 452 -11.36 2.16 3.23
N TYR A 453 -12.15 3.20 3.00
CA TYR A 453 -12.60 3.61 1.67
C TYR A 453 -12.05 5.00 1.38
N THR A 454 -10.79 5.06 0.93
CA THR A 454 -10.17 6.30 0.49
C THR A 454 -10.29 6.43 -1.03
N THR A 455 -10.54 7.64 -1.50
CA THR A 455 -10.54 8.01 -2.93
C THR A 455 -9.17 8.17 -3.54
N ALA A 456 -8.14 8.39 -2.72
CA ALA A 456 -6.77 8.40 -3.18
C ALA A 456 -6.24 6.96 -3.36
N PRO A 457 -5.53 6.68 -4.47
CA PRO A 457 -4.76 5.45 -4.62
C PRO A 457 -3.56 5.48 -3.66
N GLN A 458 -2.87 4.35 -3.54
CA GLN A 458 -1.54 4.35 -2.94
C GLN A 458 -0.50 4.79 -3.94
N THR A 459 0.64 5.23 -3.41
CA THR A 459 1.79 5.60 -4.22
C THR A 459 3.08 5.06 -3.63
N VAL A 460 4.09 4.89 -4.48
CA VAL A 460 5.49 4.80 -4.06
C VAL A 460 6.13 6.15 -4.33
N GLN A 461 6.67 6.82 -3.31
CA GLN A 461 7.35 8.09 -3.49
C GLN A 461 8.85 7.90 -3.72
N HIS A 462 9.40 8.69 -4.62
CA HIS A 462 10.84 8.75 -4.91
C HIS A 462 11.51 9.83 -4.07
N TRP A 463 12.44 9.42 -3.22
CA TRP A 463 13.20 10.31 -2.34
C TRP A 463 14.69 10.25 -2.64
N GLY A 464 15.28 11.39 -2.97
CA GLY A 464 16.73 11.51 -3.04
C GLY A 464 17.39 11.22 -1.69
N SER A 465 18.66 10.80 -1.69
CA SER A 465 19.42 10.52 -0.46
C SER A 465 19.58 11.76 0.46
N ASP A 466 19.36 12.95 -0.08
CA ASP A 466 19.35 14.24 0.61
C ASP A 466 17.99 14.61 1.23
N GLY A 467 16.94 13.83 0.94
CA GLY A 467 15.57 14.08 1.39
C GLY A 467 14.74 14.90 0.41
N ALA A 468 15.19 15.09 -0.82
CA ALA A 468 14.37 15.72 -1.86
C ALA A 468 13.27 14.76 -2.35
N LEU A 469 12.00 15.17 -2.28
CA LEU A 469 10.88 14.48 -2.94
C LEU A 469 10.93 14.75 -4.44
N LEU A 470 11.19 13.71 -5.24
CA LEU A 470 11.45 13.79 -6.68
C LEU A 470 10.17 13.54 -7.51
N GLY A 471 9.36 12.57 -7.09
CA GLY A 471 8.18 12.10 -7.80
C GLY A 471 7.46 10.98 -7.07
N GLN A 472 6.51 10.34 -7.74
CA GLN A 472 5.83 9.15 -7.22
C GLN A 472 5.21 8.30 -8.32
N LEU A 473 5.10 7.00 -8.05
CA LEU A 473 4.37 6.01 -8.84
C LEU A 473 3.00 5.77 -8.22
N GLY A 474 2.01 5.52 -9.06
CA GLY A 474 0.67 5.16 -8.61
C GLY A 474 0.47 3.67 -8.56
N LEU A 475 -0.25 3.18 -7.57
CA LEU A 475 -0.49 1.77 -7.36
C LEU A 475 -1.98 1.44 -7.50
N CYS A 476 -2.30 0.53 -8.41
CA CYS A 476 -3.66 0.05 -8.62
C CYS A 476 -3.87 -1.24 -7.84
N GLY A 477 -4.34 -1.12 -6.61
CA GLY A 477 -4.89 -2.27 -5.89
C GLY A 477 -6.36 -2.47 -6.28
N MET A 478 -6.96 -3.61 -5.95
CA MET A 478 -8.41 -3.75 -6.04
C MET A 478 -9.07 -2.66 -5.18
N TRP A 479 -9.90 -1.81 -5.78
CA TRP A 479 -10.42 -0.61 -5.12
C TRP A 479 -11.22 -0.90 -3.83
N ASN A 480 -12.09 -1.91 -3.87
CA ASN A 480 -12.89 -2.40 -2.73
C ASN A 480 -12.09 -3.34 -1.81
N ALA A 481 -10.87 -3.70 -2.19
CA ALA A 481 -9.90 -4.21 -1.24
C ALA A 481 -9.21 -2.98 -0.60
N PRO A 482 -9.47 -2.67 0.69
CA PRO A 482 -8.55 -1.85 1.49
C PRO A 482 -7.17 -2.50 1.62
N GLN A 483 -6.98 -3.70 1.04
CA GLN A 483 -5.70 -4.30 0.78
C GLN A 483 -4.88 -3.33 -0.08
N ALA A 484 -4.05 -2.63 0.65
CA ALA A 484 -2.93 -1.92 0.13
C ALA A 484 -1.99 -2.88 -0.60
N TYR A 485 -1.15 -2.33 -1.48
CA TYR A 485 0.14 -2.95 -1.75
C TYR A 485 0.80 -3.21 -0.40
N ALA A 486 1.24 -4.44 -0.21
CA ALA A 486 1.81 -4.91 1.05
C ALA A 486 3.24 -4.42 1.21
N ASP A 487 3.98 -4.33 0.10
CA ASP A 487 5.41 -4.05 0.11
C ASP A 487 5.98 -3.49 -1.19
N VAL A 488 7.18 -2.91 -1.09
CA VAL A 488 7.95 -2.32 -2.18
C VAL A 488 9.42 -2.76 -2.09
N ALA A 489 10.04 -3.02 -3.24
CA ALA A 489 11.47 -3.25 -3.38
C ALA A 489 12.04 -2.42 -4.53
N ALA A 490 13.37 -2.20 -4.50
CA ALA A 490 14.05 -1.41 -5.52
C ALA A 490 15.39 -2.07 -5.90
N ASP A 491 15.72 -2.04 -7.19
CA ASP A 491 17.01 -2.47 -7.75
C ASP A 491 17.46 -1.43 -8.78
N GLY A 492 18.44 -0.59 -8.44
CA GLY A 492 18.73 0.60 -9.24
C GLY A 492 17.49 1.50 -9.39
N GLU A 493 17.09 1.80 -10.63
CA GLU A 493 15.87 2.57 -10.92
C GLU A 493 14.60 1.69 -10.97
N ASP A 494 14.76 0.36 -10.99
CA ASP A 494 13.64 -0.57 -11.05
C ASP A 494 12.91 -0.60 -9.70
N VAL A 495 11.58 -0.47 -9.76
CA VAL A 495 10.68 -0.60 -8.61
C VAL A 495 9.83 -1.85 -8.78
N TYR A 496 9.87 -2.72 -7.78
CA TYR A 496 8.97 -3.84 -7.64
C TYR A 496 7.97 -3.51 -6.54
N SER A 497 6.70 -3.82 -6.77
CA SER A 497 5.69 -3.69 -5.72
C SER A 497 4.73 -4.85 -5.76
N ILE A 498 4.28 -5.27 -4.58
CA ILE A 498 3.37 -6.40 -4.42
C ILE A 498 2.09 -5.97 -3.72
N ASP A 499 0.96 -6.48 -4.20
CA ASP A 499 -0.19 -6.71 -3.34
C ASP A 499 -0.18 -8.19 -2.90
N HIS A 500 -1.24 -8.68 -2.28
CA HIS A 500 -1.27 -10.06 -1.78
C HIS A 500 -1.36 -11.15 -2.86
N GLN A 501 -1.63 -10.78 -4.12
CA GLN A 501 -1.85 -11.70 -5.24
C GLN A 501 -1.06 -11.34 -6.49
N LEU A 502 -0.51 -10.13 -6.57
CA LEU A 502 0.12 -9.56 -7.75
C LEU A 502 1.51 -9.02 -7.40
N ILE A 503 2.48 -9.27 -8.28
CA ILE A 503 3.75 -8.55 -8.33
C ILE A 503 3.79 -7.70 -9.60
N THR A 504 4.27 -6.48 -9.47
CA THR A 504 4.47 -5.54 -10.58
C THR A 504 5.92 -5.08 -10.63
N HIS A 505 6.43 -4.81 -11.82
CA HIS A 505 7.76 -4.26 -12.05
C HIS A 505 7.68 -3.01 -12.93
N ARG A 506 8.42 -1.99 -12.51
CA ARG A 506 8.49 -0.69 -13.15
C ARG A 506 9.93 -0.23 -13.29
N PRO A 507 10.48 -0.18 -14.51
CA PRO A 507 11.78 0.43 -14.74
C PRO A 507 11.74 1.96 -14.75
N ASP A 508 10.53 2.56 -14.79
CA ASP A 508 10.31 4.00 -14.89
C ASP A 508 8.95 4.42 -14.29
N ASP A 509 8.59 5.71 -14.45
CA ASP A 509 7.36 6.29 -13.91
C ASP A 509 6.09 5.99 -14.76
N HIS A 510 6.21 5.14 -15.79
CA HIS A 510 5.12 4.80 -16.69
C HIS A 510 4.27 3.62 -16.14
N PRO A 511 3.24 3.15 -16.88
CA PRO A 511 2.58 1.90 -16.52
C PRO A 511 3.57 0.74 -16.39
N PRO A 512 3.27 -0.27 -15.56
CA PRO A 512 4.18 -1.41 -15.37
C PRO A 512 4.64 -2.05 -16.67
N ALA A 513 5.94 -2.37 -16.75
CA ALA A 513 6.50 -3.13 -17.86
C ALA A 513 5.86 -4.53 -17.92
N TRP A 514 5.59 -5.10 -16.74
CA TRP A 514 4.76 -6.28 -16.58
C TRP A 514 4.09 -6.33 -15.20
N GLU A 515 3.00 -7.09 -15.14
CA GLU A 515 2.29 -7.47 -13.93
C GLU A 515 2.10 -8.99 -13.96
N LYS A 516 2.29 -9.67 -12.84
CA LYS A 516 2.16 -11.13 -12.74
C LYS A 516 1.36 -11.51 -11.51
N TYR A 517 0.29 -12.26 -11.72
CA TYR A 517 -0.41 -12.90 -10.62
C TYR A 517 0.49 -13.99 -10.02
N ALA A 518 0.57 -14.03 -8.71
CA ALA A 518 1.33 -15.03 -7.97
C ALA A 518 0.94 -16.46 -8.35
N LEU A 519 -0.34 -16.68 -8.71
CA LEU A 519 -0.82 -17.97 -9.20
C LEU A 519 -0.14 -18.39 -10.52
N GLU A 520 0.18 -17.46 -11.42
CA GLU A 520 0.98 -17.74 -12.63
C GLU A 520 2.43 -18.12 -12.29
N LEU A 521 2.91 -17.64 -11.14
CA LEU A 521 4.24 -17.92 -10.61
C LEU A 521 4.26 -19.12 -9.66
N SER A 522 3.13 -19.75 -9.34
CA SER A 522 3.08 -20.94 -8.51
C SER A 522 3.38 -22.20 -9.33
N LEU A 523 3.98 -23.22 -8.71
CA LEU A 523 4.04 -24.57 -9.29
C LEU A 523 2.81 -25.40 -8.91
N ASP A 524 2.16 -25.04 -7.81
CA ASP A 524 1.02 -25.75 -7.25
C ASP A 524 -0.23 -24.87 -7.35
N VAL A 525 -1.09 -25.21 -8.31
CA VAL A 525 -2.36 -24.52 -8.53
C VAL A 525 -3.41 -24.86 -7.47
N THR A 526 -3.12 -25.81 -6.57
CA THR A 526 -4.02 -26.17 -5.46
C THR A 526 -3.81 -25.30 -4.22
N VAL A 527 -2.71 -24.55 -4.20
CA VAL A 527 -2.41 -23.60 -3.13
C VAL A 527 -2.67 -22.19 -3.63
N THR A 528 -3.44 -21.42 -2.86
CA THR A 528 -3.66 -20.00 -3.13
C THR A 528 -2.47 -19.19 -2.60
N PRO A 529 -1.67 -18.56 -3.47
CA PRO A 529 -0.55 -17.72 -3.03
C PRO A 529 -1.04 -16.53 -2.21
N HIS A 530 -0.19 -16.08 -1.30
CA HIS A 530 -0.43 -14.87 -0.53
C HIS A 530 0.91 -14.15 -0.30
N LEU A 531 1.16 -13.10 -1.08
CA LEU A 531 2.41 -12.36 -1.00
C LEU A 531 2.38 -11.40 0.21
N SER A 532 3.48 -11.32 0.94
CA SER A 532 3.56 -10.46 2.14
C SER A 532 4.74 -9.48 2.16
N ALA A 533 5.85 -9.84 1.51
CA ALA A 533 7.04 -8.99 1.45
C ALA A 533 7.83 -9.25 0.16
N VAL A 534 8.59 -8.25 -0.31
CA VAL A 534 9.43 -8.32 -1.51
C VAL A 534 10.75 -7.60 -1.29
N ALA A 535 11.83 -8.15 -1.83
CA ALA A 535 13.14 -7.51 -1.89
C ALA A 535 13.74 -7.70 -3.29
N ALA A 536 14.56 -6.75 -3.77
CA ALA A 536 15.12 -6.77 -5.11
C ALA A 536 16.60 -6.42 -5.08
N ASP A 537 17.39 -7.11 -5.90
CA ASP A 537 18.79 -6.82 -6.20
C ASP A 537 19.25 -7.71 -7.36
N GLY A 538 20.28 -7.29 -8.09
CA GLY A 538 20.96 -8.11 -9.09
C GLY A 538 20.06 -8.56 -10.24
N GLY A 539 19.21 -7.67 -10.74
CA GLY A 539 18.32 -7.87 -11.90
C GLY A 539 17.10 -8.74 -11.61
N GLY A 540 16.57 -8.71 -10.39
CA GLY A 540 15.36 -9.46 -10.06
C GLY A 540 14.87 -9.25 -8.63
N ALA A 541 13.84 -9.99 -8.26
CA ALA A 541 13.19 -9.87 -6.95
C ALA A 541 12.97 -11.23 -6.27
N ALA A 542 13.10 -11.24 -4.96
CA ALA A 542 12.67 -12.31 -4.06
C ALA A 542 11.36 -11.90 -3.37
N VAL A 543 10.35 -12.77 -3.45
CA VAL A 543 9.01 -12.54 -2.94
C VAL A 543 8.68 -13.58 -1.88
N LEU A 544 8.24 -13.13 -0.71
CA LEU A 544 7.76 -13.99 0.36
C LEU A 544 6.28 -14.34 0.13
N ASP A 545 6.02 -15.59 -0.25
CA ASP A 545 4.67 -16.14 -0.39
C ASP A 545 4.31 -16.95 0.86
N VAL A 546 3.57 -16.32 1.77
CA VAL A 546 3.13 -16.95 3.03
C VAL A 546 1.92 -17.86 2.86
N GLY A 547 1.20 -17.76 1.73
CA GLY A 547 0.11 -18.68 1.38
C GLY A 547 0.66 -20.05 1.00
N SER A 548 1.75 -20.08 0.23
CA SER A 548 2.45 -21.30 -0.17
C SER A 548 3.61 -21.71 0.75
N SER A 549 3.90 -20.92 1.78
CA SER A 549 5.05 -21.10 2.66
C SER A 549 6.39 -21.23 1.91
N SER A 550 6.57 -20.38 0.90
CA SER A 550 7.72 -20.41 0.00
C SER A 550 8.30 -19.03 -0.27
N VAL A 551 9.52 -19.01 -0.80
CA VAL A 551 10.09 -17.82 -1.46
C VAL A 551 10.06 -18.06 -2.96
N LEU A 552 9.61 -17.06 -3.70
CA LEU A 552 9.62 -17.02 -5.16
C LEU A 552 10.73 -16.08 -5.61
N ILE A 553 11.55 -16.47 -6.58
CA ILE A 553 12.55 -15.61 -7.20
C ILE A 553 12.13 -15.36 -8.64
N VAL A 554 12.00 -14.09 -9.02
CA VAL A 554 11.72 -13.64 -10.39
C VAL A 554 12.89 -12.84 -10.95
N ASP A 555 13.08 -12.89 -12.27
CA ASP A 555 13.97 -11.98 -12.99
C ASP A 555 13.26 -10.68 -13.42
N ASP A 556 14.01 -9.77 -14.03
CA ASP A 556 13.55 -8.49 -14.59
C ASP A 556 12.48 -8.63 -15.68
N ALA A 557 12.33 -9.82 -16.28
CA ALA A 557 11.28 -10.14 -17.24
C ALA A 557 10.03 -10.76 -16.59
N GLY A 558 10.00 -10.87 -15.26
CA GLY A 558 8.89 -11.45 -14.50
C GLY A 558 8.81 -12.97 -14.63
N LYS A 559 9.87 -13.62 -15.09
CA LYS A 559 9.94 -15.08 -15.15
C LYS A 559 10.46 -15.61 -13.82
N ARG A 560 9.76 -16.59 -13.27
CA ARG A 560 10.23 -17.33 -12.10
C ARG A 560 11.52 -18.10 -12.44
N VAL A 561 12.60 -17.80 -11.73
CA VAL A 561 13.90 -18.48 -11.87
C VAL A 561 14.18 -19.48 -10.75
N ALA A 562 13.61 -19.27 -9.57
CA ALA A 562 13.68 -20.23 -8.46
C ALA A 562 12.43 -20.15 -7.57
N SER A 563 12.17 -21.23 -6.84
CA SER A 563 11.20 -21.26 -5.76
C SER A 563 11.60 -22.35 -4.77
N TRP A 564 11.50 -22.04 -3.48
CA TRP A 564 11.86 -22.99 -2.43
C TRP A 564 11.00 -22.81 -1.18
N PRO A 565 10.61 -23.90 -0.50
CA PRO A 565 9.83 -23.84 0.72
C PRO A 565 10.72 -23.40 1.90
N TYR A 566 10.24 -22.47 2.72
CA TYR A 566 10.94 -22.08 3.95
C TYR A 566 10.46 -22.88 5.17
N ALA A 567 9.27 -23.50 5.10
CA ALA A 567 8.72 -24.32 6.16
C ALA A 567 9.36 -25.72 6.25
N ALA A 568 9.72 -26.33 5.12
CA ALA A 568 10.31 -27.68 5.10
C ALA A 568 11.75 -27.73 5.66
N ALA A 569 12.41 -26.58 5.79
CA ALA A 569 13.80 -26.48 6.22
C ALA A 569 14.00 -26.59 7.74
N SER A 570 12.94 -26.65 8.55
CA SER A 570 13.04 -26.69 10.02
C SER A 570 11.84 -27.41 10.65
N PRO A 571 12.06 -28.30 11.65
CA PRO A 571 10.97 -28.90 12.42
C PRO A 571 10.27 -27.89 13.34
N ASP A 572 10.93 -26.76 13.67
CA ASP A 572 10.34 -25.72 14.52
C ASP A 572 9.33 -24.86 13.72
N PRO A 573 8.12 -24.61 14.24
CA PRO A 573 7.13 -23.75 13.59
C PRO A 573 7.67 -22.33 13.48
N TRP A 574 7.90 -21.88 12.25
CA TRP A 574 8.49 -20.59 11.94
C TRP A 574 7.65 -19.86 10.89
N ALA A 575 7.52 -18.54 11.04
CA ALA A 575 6.55 -17.75 10.29
C ALA A 575 7.14 -16.39 9.89
N PRO A 576 8.00 -16.34 8.85
CA PRO A 576 8.58 -15.10 8.39
C PRO A 576 7.49 -14.10 8.00
N THR A 577 7.82 -12.83 8.17
CA THR A 577 6.94 -11.68 7.90
C THR A 577 7.58 -10.65 6.99
N ASP A 578 8.90 -10.72 6.80
CA ASP A 578 9.65 -9.78 5.99
C ASP A 578 10.87 -10.45 5.33
N ILE A 579 11.38 -9.85 4.26
CA ILE A 579 12.45 -10.37 3.40
C ILE A 579 13.43 -9.27 2.98
N ALA A 580 14.72 -9.59 2.89
CA ALA A 580 15.74 -8.76 2.26
C ALA A 580 16.57 -9.58 1.27
N MET A 581 17.07 -8.94 0.22
CA MET A 581 17.89 -9.55 -0.82
C MET A 581 19.08 -8.66 -1.14
N ALA A 582 20.26 -9.27 -1.30
CA ALA A 582 21.46 -8.64 -1.82
C ALA A 582 22.36 -9.70 -2.47
N GLY A 583 22.64 -9.56 -3.75
CA GLY A 583 23.41 -10.49 -4.57
C GLY A 583 22.81 -11.89 -4.55
N ASP A 584 23.59 -12.84 -4.02
CA ASP A 584 23.19 -14.23 -3.89
C ASP A 584 22.50 -14.55 -2.55
N ARG A 585 22.31 -13.56 -1.67
CA ARG A 585 21.77 -13.76 -0.32
C ARG A 585 20.33 -13.28 -0.20
N VAL A 586 19.54 -14.08 0.49
CA VAL A 586 18.16 -13.77 0.90
C VAL A 586 18.05 -13.92 2.41
N VAL A 587 17.58 -12.91 3.11
CA VAL A 587 17.31 -12.95 4.56
C VAL A 587 15.82 -12.93 4.79
N LEU A 588 15.33 -13.83 5.63
CA LEU A 588 13.96 -13.87 6.09
C LEU A 588 13.91 -13.52 7.58
N ALA A 589 13.01 -12.61 7.94
CA ALA A 589 12.82 -12.15 9.30
C ALA A 589 11.49 -12.60 9.89
N SER A 590 11.54 -13.02 11.15
CA SER A 590 10.38 -13.51 11.90
C SER A 590 9.79 -12.42 12.80
N GLY A 591 8.52 -12.09 12.53
CA GLY A 591 7.73 -11.10 13.27
C GLY A 591 7.32 -11.48 14.68
N ASN A 592 7.58 -12.73 15.10
CA ASN A 592 7.03 -13.29 16.33
C ASN A 592 8.07 -13.67 17.39
N ASP A 593 9.20 -14.23 16.99
CA ASP A 593 10.24 -14.77 17.88
C ASP A 593 11.61 -14.10 17.70
N GLY A 594 11.72 -13.18 16.72
CA GLY A 594 12.95 -12.45 16.41
C GLY A 594 13.98 -13.27 15.65
N GLU A 595 13.61 -14.45 15.17
CA GLU A 595 14.52 -15.29 14.39
C GLU A 595 14.78 -14.69 12.99
N LEU A 596 16.05 -14.69 12.59
CA LEU A 596 16.52 -14.30 11.27
C LEU A 596 17.25 -15.49 10.63
N ARG A 597 16.90 -15.81 9.38
CA ARG A 597 17.54 -16.87 8.59
C ARG A 597 18.02 -16.31 7.27
N MET A 598 19.26 -16.62 6.91
CA MET A 598 19.85 -16.28 5.64
C MET A 598 19.97 -17.53 4.76
N PHE A 599 19.65 -17.37 3.49
CA PHE A 599 19.68 -18.38 2.44
C PHE A 599 20.47 -17.86 1.24
N GLY A 600 20.92 -18.78 0.40
CA GLY A 600 21.26 -18.48 -0.98
C GLY A 600 19.99 -18.19 -1.80
N ARG A 601 20.15 -17.57 -2.97
CA ARG A 601 19.04 -17.35 -3.93
C ARG A 601 18.38 -18.66 -4.37
N ASP A 602 19.10 -19.78 -4.30
CA ASP A 602 18.64 -21.15 -4.54
C ASP A 602 17.91 -21.81 -3.35
N GLY A 603 17.88 -21.14 -2.19
CA GLY A 603 17.27 -21.65 -0.95
C GLY A 603 18.23 -22.44 -0.06
N ALA A 604 19.52 -22.54 -0.40
CA ALA A 604 20.49 -23.20 0.47
C ALA A 604 20.67 -22.42 1.78
N PRO A 605 20.60 -23.04 2.97
CA PRO A 605 20.77 -22.32 4.23
C PRO A 605 22.22 -21.82 4.41
N VAL A 606 22.36 -20.58 4.90
CA VAL A 606 23.65 -19.88 5.05
C VAL A 606 23.94 -19.55 6.51
N ALA A 607 22.98 -18.92 7.19
CA ALA A 607 23.12 -18.46 8.57
C ALA A 607 21.77 -18.44 9.27
N ARG A 608 21.79 -18.57 10.61
CA ARG A 608 20.63 -18.45 11.48
C ARG A 608 21.05 -17.73 12.75
N TRP A 609 20.26 -16.76 13.19
CA TRP A 609 20.47 -16.09 14.47
C TRP A 609 19.17 -15.56 15.05
N LYS A 610 19.21 -15.20 16.32
CA LYS A 610 18.05 -14.69 17.06
C LYS A 610 18.31 -13.26 17.49
N ALA A 611 17.46 -12.34 17.06
CA ALA A 611 17.45 -10.98 17.57
C ALA A 611 16.88 -10.95 18.99
N PRO A 612 17.22 -9.91 19.79
CA PRO A 612 16.66 -9.76 21.13
C PRO A 612 15.13 -9.67 21.13
N ARG A 613 14.51 -9.19 20.05
CA ARG A 613 13.07 -8.95 19.99
C ARG A 613 12.49 -9.33 18.62
N PRO A 614 11.16 -9.53 18.52
CA PRO A 614 10.51 -9.83 17.26
C PRO A 614 10.75 -8.75 16.21
N ILE A 615 11.17 -9.15 15.00
CA ILE A 615 11.63 -8.27 13.95
C ILE A 615 10.46 -7.83 13.06
N ARG A 616 10.32 -6.53 12.86
CA ARG A 616 9.33 -5.93 11.97
C ARG A 616 9.85 -5.75 10.54
N GLY A 617 11.12 -5.34 10.40
CA GLY A 617 11.73 -5.02 9.11
C GLY A 617 13.18 -5.49 9.04
N VAL A 618 13.66 -5.87 7.86
CA VAL A 618 15.05 -6.30 7.63
C VAL A 618 15.60 -5.75 6.32
N ALA A 619 16.88 -5.40 6.31
CA ALA A 619 17.64 -4.99 5.13
C ALA A 619 19.05 -5.57 5.17
N ILE A 620 19.69 -5.69 4.00
CA ILE A 620 21.10 -6.10 3.90
C ILE A 620 21.93 -4.87 3.52
N ALA A 621 22.96 -4.58 4.31
CA ALA A 621 23.90 -3.51 4.04
C ALA A 621 24.90 -3.94 2.93
N PRO A 622 25.56 -2.99 2.24
CA PRO A 622 26.45 -3.29 1.11
C PRO A 622 27.59 -4.29 1.39
N GLY A 623 27.98 -4.46 2.66
CA GLY A 623 28.98 -5.45 3.09
C GLY A 623 28.45 -6.87 3.30
N GLY A 624 27.15 -7.12 3.08
CA GLY A 624 26.46 -8.38 3.40
C GLY A 624 26.00 -8.50 4.87
N ASP A 625 26.26 -7.47 5.68
CA ASP A 625 25.75 -7.38 7.04
C ASP A 625 24.24 -7.15 7.05
N VAL A 626 23.57 -7.57 8.12
CA VAL A 626 22.12 -7.42 8.25
C VAL A 626 21.78 -6.27 9.18
N VAL A 627 20.83 -5.43 8.75
CA VAL A 627 20.21 -4.40 9.59
C VAL A 627 18.76 -4.77 9.81
N ALA A 628 18.32 -4.83 11.06
CA ALA A 628 16.97 -5.26 11.42
C ALA A 628 16.29 -4.28 12.37
N LEU A 629 15.00 -4.06 12.21
CA LEU A 629 14.14 -3.22 13.04
C LEU A 629 13.18 -4.11 13.83
N ASP A 630 13.10 -3.97 15.15
CA ASP A 630 12.07 -4.62 15.96
C ASP A 630 10.74 -3.85 15.98
N ARG A 631 9.69 -4.54 16.43
CA ARG A 631 8.35 -3.96 16.59
C ARG A 631 8.23 -2.89 17.69
N PHE A 632 9.27 -2.68 18.49
CA PHE A 632 9.31 -1.77 19.63
C PHE A 632 10.17 -0.52 19.36
N GLY A 633 10.67 -0.35 18.13
CA GLY A 633 11.46 0.80 17.71
C GLY A 633 12.94 0.69 18.06
N TRP A 634 13.53 -0.50 18.09
CA TRP A 634 14.98 -0.68 18.12
C TRP A 634 15.47 -1.20 16.79
N ALA A 635 16.60 -0.68 16.34
CA ALA A 635 17.33 -1.23 15.21
C ALA A 635 18.62 -1.91 15.67
N TYR A 636 19.04 -2.93 14.92
CA TYR A 636 20.21 -3.74 15.16
C TYR A 636 21.04 -3.82 13.89
N HIS A 637 22.36 -3.75 14.03
CA HIS A 637 23.30 -4.09 12.95
C HIS A 637 24.05 -5.35 13.36
N VAL A 638 23.95 -6.37 12.51
CA VAL A 638 24.49 -7.71 12.73
C VAL A 638 25.51 -8.01 11.65
N ALA A 639 26.77 -8.20 12.06
CA ALA A 639 27.83 -8.63 11.17
C ALA A 639 27.67 -10.12 10.85
N VAL A 640 27.80 -10.48 9.57
CA VAL A 640 27.72 -11.87 9.10
C VAL A 640 29.08 -12.31 8.58
N GLU A 641 29.85 -12.97 9.45
CA GLU A 641 31.22 -13.38 9.17
C GLU A 641 31.26 -14.84 8.70
N ALA A 642 32.05 -15.15 7.66
CA ALA A 642 32.27 -16.53 7.26
C ALA A 642 32.98 -17.28 8.40
N ALA A 643 32.38 -18.37 8.89
CA ALA A 643 33.04 -19.25 9.86
C ALA A 643 33.36 -20.59 9.19
N ALA A 644 34.52 -21.13 9.54
CA ALA A 644 34.85 -22.51 9.20
C ALA A 644 33.90 -23.43 9.97
N GLY A 645 33.10 -24.21 9.25
CA GLY A 645 32.24 -25.23 9.85
C GLY A 645 33.07 -26.27 10.63
N PRO A 646 32.62 -26.74 11.81
CA PRO A 646 33.40 -27.65 12.65
C PRO A 646 33.71 -29.00 12.00
N ASP A 647 32.92 -29.45 11.02
CA ASP A 647 32.99 -30.83 10.48
C ASP A 647 33.06 -30.90 8.93
N GLY A 648 33.46 -29.83 8.24
CA GLY A 648 33.50 -29.80 6.76
C GLY A 648 32.13 -29.76 6.08
N GLY A 649 31.03 -29.73 6.84
CA GLY A 649 29.67 -29.52 6.35
C GLY A 649 29.40 -28.04 6.02
N GLY A 650 30.00 -27.55 4.94
CA GLY A 650 29.76 -26.20 4.40
C GLY A 650 30.15 -25.02 5.32
N PRO A 651 30.32 -23.81 4.76
CA PRO A 651 30.57 -22.62 5.55
C PRO A 651 29.26 -22.14 6.20
N LEU A 652 29.01 -22.50 7.46
CA LEU A 652 28.01 -21.78 8.27
C LEU A 652 28.61 -20.43 8.68
N HIS A 653 27.91 -19.34 8.37
CA HIS A 653 28.35 -18.01 8.80
C HIS A 653 28.00 -17.77 10.27
N ARG A 654 28.87 -17.08 11.02
CA ARG A 654 28.58 -16.60 12.37
C ARG A 654 28.00 -15.20 12.30
N ALA A 655 26.85 -15.01 12.92
CA ALA A 655 26.25 -13.70 13.11
C ALA A 655 26.68 -13.10 14.46
N ARG A 656 27.05 -11.83 14.47
CA ARG A 656 27.43 -11.09 15.69
C ARG A 656 26.73 -9.74 15.72
N LEU A 657 26.02 -9.45 16.81
CA LEU A 657 25.45 -8.12 17.04
C LEU A 657 26.59 -7.10 17.17
N VAL A 658 26.65 -6.14 16.24
CA VAL A 658 27.66 -5.07 16.20
C VAL A 658 27.21 -3.88 17.04
N THR A 659 25.97 -3.43 16.80
CA THR A 659 25.40 -2.28 17.50
C THR A 659 23.89 -2.35 17.50
N ALA A 660 23.28 -1.62 18.44
CA ALA A 660 21.85 -1.48 18.57
C ALA A 660 21.50 -0.04 18.95
N TRP A 661 20.40 0.48 18.40
CA TRP A 661 19.98 1.84 18.69
C TRP A 661 18.46 2.01 18.76
N PRO A 662 17.99 2.89 19.65
CA PRO A 662 16.60 3.24 19.77
C PRO A 662 16.16 4.19 18.65
N MET A 663 14.88 4.12 18.28
CA MET A 663 14.25 5.18 17.50
C MET A 663 14.08 6.45 18.34
N PRO A 664 14.15 7.65 17.73
CA PRO A 664 14.20 8.92 18.45
C PRO A 664 12.90 9.24 19.22
N ASP A 665 11.75 8.90 18.63
CA ASP A 665 10.42 9.05 19.22
C ASP A 665 9.77 7.67 19.37
N ARG A 666 9.53 7.25 20.61
CA ARG A 666 8.95 5.94 20.95
C ARG A 666 7.42 5.94 20.91
N THR A 667 6.81 7.11 20.82
CA THR A 667 5.36 7.24 20.66
C THR A 667 4.96 7.08 19.20
N ALA A 668 5.87 7.41 18.28
CA ALA A 668 5.76 7.09 16.87
C ALA A 668 6.07 5.61 16.61
N VAL A 669 5.40 5.05 15.61
CA VAL A 669 5.57 3.66 15.17
C VAL A 669 6.58 3.64 14.03
N ALA A 670 7.73 3.01 14.26
CA ALA A 670 8.70 2.69 13.20
C ALA A 670 8.15 1.56 12.32
N ARG A 671 8.07 1.77 11.01
CA ARG A 671 7.27 0.93 10.10
C ARG A 671 8.07 -0.13 9.38
N ASP A 672 9.29 0.22 8.99
CA ASP A 672 10.16 -0.59 8.15
C ASP A 672 11.61 -0.06 8.18
N ILE A 673 12.53 -0.67 7.45
CA ILE A 673 13.95 -0.28 7.40
C ILE A 673 14.57 -0.52 6.02
N ALA A 674 15.28 0.48 5.49
CA ALA A 674 16.06 0.36 4.27
C ALA A 674 17.51 0.84 4.47
N VAL A 675 18.45 0.38 3.64
CA VAL A 675 19.87 0.74 3.72
C VAL A 675 20.38 1.15 2.35
N ASP A 676 21.08 2.29 2.26
CA ASP A 676 21.69 2.75 1.00
C ASP A 676 23.10 2.16 0.76
N PRO A 677 23.68 2.37 -0.44
CA PRO A 677 25.06 1.95 -0.75
C PRO A 677 26.16 2.54 0.15
N SER A 678 25.87 3.61 0.89
CA SER A 678 26.80 4.21 1.87
C SER A 678 26.63 3.66 3.29
N GLY A 679 25.67 2.75 3.49
CA GLY A 679 25.32 2.15 4.77
C GLY A 679 24.41 3.03 5.64
N ARG A 680 23.84 4.12 5.11
CA ARG A 680 22.83 4.92 5.84
C ARG A 680 21.55 4.13 5.94
N VAL A 681 20.89 4.27 7.08
CA VAL A 681 19.67 3.55 7.42
C VAL A 681 18.49 4.52 7.38
N TYR A 682 17.42 4.13 6.70
CA TYR A 682 16.18 4.88 6.54
C TYR A 682 15.06 4.13 7.25
N VAL A 683 14.40 4.80 8.19
CA VAL A 683 13.31 4.21 8.98
C VAL A 683 12.06 5.07 8.83
N PRO A 684 11.08 4.67 8.00
CA PRO A 684 9.77 5.30 7.98
C PRO A 684 9.08 5.22 9.34
N TRP A 685 8.39 6.29 9.71
CA TRP A 685 7.65 6.36 10.96
C TRP A 685 6.33 7.11 10.81
N VAL A 686 5.39 6.80 11.71
CA VAL A 686 4.07 7.44 11.76
C VAL A 686 3.59 7.58 13.21
N ASP A 687 2.97 8.71 13.53
CA ASP A 687 2.27 9.01 14.78
C ASP A 687 0.76 9.03 14.49
N LEU A 688 0.04 8.04 15.00
CA LEU A 688 -1.37 7.81 14.75
C LEU A 688 -2.19 8.03 16.01
N ALA A 689 -3.43 8.48 15.83
CA ALA A 689 -4.41 8.53 16.89
C ALA A 689 -5.78 8.01 16.44
N PRO A 690 -6.56 7.40 17.36
CA PRO A 690 -7.95 7.10 17.07
C PRO A 690 -8.72 8.39 16.79
N ALA A 691 -9.64 8.37 15.83
CA ALA A 691 -10.58 9.47 15.65
C ALA A 691 -11.56 9.52 16.85
N PRO A 692 -11.98 10.72 17.31
CA PRO A 692 -12.86 10.88 18.48
C PRO A 692 -14.20 10.14 18.37
N ASP A 693 -14.73 10.02 17.15
CA ASP A 693 -16.08 9.51 16.87
C ASP A 693 -16.09 8.07 16.32
N ALA A 694 -15.03 7.29 16.56
CA ALA A 694 -14.79 5.97 15.94
C ALA A 694 -15.68 4.81 16.42
N VAL A 695 -16.97 5.06 16.69
CA VAL A 695 -18.02 4.02 16.57
C VAL A 695 -18.42 3.83 15.09
N ASP A 696 -17.91 4.70 14.21
CA ASP A 696 -18.16 4.73 12.77
C ASP A 696 -17.56 3.51 12.03
N VAL A 697 -18.39 2.89 11.18
CA VAL A 697 -18.07 1.80 10.25
C VAL A 697 -16.93 2.18 9.28
N ALA A 698 -16.69 3.49 9.06
CA ALA A 698 -15.61 4.00 8.22
C ALA A 698 -14.22 3.98 8.87
N GLN A 699 -14.15 3.96 10.19
CA GLN A 699 -12.94 3.69 10.99
C GLN A 699 -11.71 4.49 10.61
N ARG A 700 -11.84 5.79 10.87
CA ARG A 700 -10.80 6.76 10.64
C ARG A 700 -9.71 6.66 11.70
N VAL A 701 -8.46 6.55 11.25
CA VAL A 701 -7.27 6.74 12.08
C VAL A 701 -6.64 8.06 11.67
N LEU A 702 -6.51 8.97 12.62
CA LEU A 702 -5.89 10.28 12.41
C LEU A 702 -4.39 10.11 12.28
N ILE A 703 -3.81 10.69 11.24
CA ILE A 703 -2.37 10.78 11.04
C ILE A 703 -1.92 12.13 11.57
N ARG A 704 -1.27 12.14 12.74
CA ARG A 704 -0.81 13.37 13.39
C ARG A 704 0.48 13.88 12.77
N ARG A 705 1.44 12.98 12.60
CA ARG A 705 2.77 13.25 12.04
C ARG A 705 3.30 12.00 11.37
N ALA A 706 4.17 12.17 10.39
CA ALA A 706 4.89 11.08 9.75
C ALA A 706 6.21 11.57 9.17
N GLY A 707 7.09 10.65 8.84
CA GLY A 707 8.39 10.98 8.28
C GLY A 707 9.30 9.80 8.02
N VAL A 708 10.57 10.11 7.78
CA VAL A 708 11.68 9.14 7.73
C VAL A 708 12.77 9.60 8.68
N TRP A 709 13.21 8.73 9.58
CA TRP A 709 14.45 8.94 10.33
C TRP A 709 15.62 8.40 9.52
N VAL A 710 16.66 9.21 9.36
CA VAL A 710 17.86 8.83 8.61
C VAL A 710 19.04 8.75 9.56
N PHE A 711 19.65 7.59 9.64
CA PHE A 711 20.82 7.34 10.48
C PHE A 711 22.07 7.18 9.62
N GLN A 712 23.15 7.84 10.02
CA GLN A 712 24.45 7.72 9.38
C GLN A 712 25.32 6.72 10.15
N PRO A 713 26.00 5.78 9.48
CA PRO A 713 27.06 5.00 10.09
C PRO A 713 28.24 5.93 10.41
N SER A 714 28.68 5.90 11.66
CA SER A 714 29.85 6.61 12.16
C SER A 714 30.90 5.59 12.57
N ARG A 715 32.15 5.81 12.14
CA ARG A 715 33.29 5.09 12.71
C ARG A 715 33.47 5.62 14.13
N ALA A 716 33.38 4.74 15.12
CA ALA A 716 33.68 5.12 16.49
C ALA A 716 35.15 5.60 16.53
N SER A 717 35.36 6.92 16.71
CA SER A 717 36.69 7.56 16.70
C SER A 717 37.54 7.15 17.91
N THR A 718 36.89 6.55 18.90
CA THR A 718 37.49 5.82 20.01
C THR A 718 36.62 4.58 20.16
N PRO A 719 37.18 3.38 20.44
CA PRO A 719 36.39 2.26 20.93
C PRO A 719 35.85 2.65 22.31
N VAL A 720 34.82 3.50 22.33
CA VAL A 720 33.83 3.46 23.37
C VAL A 720 33.23 2.09 23.15
N GLU A 721 33.64 1.13 23.98
CA GLU A 721 32.81 -0.03 24.26
C GLU A 721 31.45 0.56 24.60
N THR A 722 30.59 0.69 23.59
CA THR A 722 29.17 0.87 23.83
C THR A 722 28.85 -0.50 24.38
N PRO A 723 28.67 -0.65 25.70
CA PRO A 723 28.51 -1.95 26.29
C PRO A 723 27.11 -2.36 25.87
N VAL A 724 26.98 -2.99 24.70
CA VAL A 724 25.96 -4.01 24.53
C VAL A 724 26.39 -5.11 25.48
N LEU A 725 26.14 -4.89 26.78
CA LEU A 725 26.32 -5.91 27.79
C LEU A 725 25.27 -6.96 27.47
N THR A 726 25.67 -7.98 26.73
CA THR A 726 25.06 -9.29 26.88
C THR A 726 25.34 -9.68 28.31
N THR A 727 24.43 -9.32 29.23
CA THR A 727 24.63 -9.57 30.66
C THR A 727 24.97 -11.04 30.83
N SER A 728 26.06 -11.33 31.53
CA SER A 728 26.68 -12.66 31.68
C SER A 728 25.81 -13.64 32.49
N GLY A 729 24.62 -13.95 31.95
CA GLY A 729 23.58 -14.77 32.54
C GLY A 729 22.22 -14.70 31.81
N ARG A 730 21.96 -13.64 31.04
CA ARG A 730 20.83 -13.51 30.11
C ARG A 730 21.33 -12.83 28.84
N ALA A 731 21.63 -13.61 27.81
CA ALA A 731 22.16 -13.15 26.52
C ALA A 731 21.17 -12.31 25.69
N ASP A 732 20.03 -11.97 26.27
CA ASP A 732 18.81 -11.58 25.55
C ASP A 732 18.43 -10.11 25.75
N CYS A 733 19.25 -9.32 26.45
CA CYS A 733 18.99 -7.91 26.71
C CYS A 733 20.05 -6.99 26.10
N VAL A 734 19.59 -5.87 25.55
CA VAL A 734 20.37 -4.73 25.08
C VAL A 734 20.08 -3.54 26.00
N VAL A 735 21.12 -2.85 26.43
CA VAL A 735 21.00 -1.60 27.19
C VAL A 735 21.83 -0.54 26.49
N ARG A 736 21.32 0.68 26.38
CA ARG A 736 22.02 1.83 25.81
C ARG A 736 21.93 3.02 26.74
N ALA A 737 23.05 3.71 26.89
CA ALA A 737 23.11 5.01 27.54
C ALA A 737 23.23 6.12 26.48
N ASP A 738 22.51 7.22 26.68
CA ASP A 738 22.60 8.43 25.88
C ASP A 738 22.71 9.66 26.78
N SER A 739 23.31 10.73 26.26
CA SER A 739 23.49 11.98 26.97
C SER A 739 23.45 13.17 26.02
N VAL A 740 22.58 14.13 26.31
CA VAL A 740 22.38 15.31 25.48
C VAL A 740 22.36 16.58 26.32
N ALA A 741 22.91 17.66 25.77
CA ALA A 741 22.85 19.00 26.34
C ALA A 741 21.99 19.92 25.43
N ALA A 742 21.09 20.69 26.02
CA ALA A 742 20.24 21.65 25.31
C ALA A 742 20.08 22.98 26.09
N PRO A 743 20.26 24.15 25.44
CA PRO A 743 20.79 24.31 24.08
C PRO A 743 22.27 23.92 24.00
N ARG A 744 22.72 23.41 22.85
CA ARG A 744 24.15 23.08 22.62
C ARG A 744 25.03 24.32 22.48
N ILE A 745 24.45 25.44 22.06
CA ILE A 745 25.14 26.72 21.90
C ILE A 745 24.53 27.71 22.87
N LEU A 746 25.37 28.34 23.69
CA LEU A 746 24.92 29.23 24.75
C LEU A 746 25.87 30.41 24.92
N GLY A 747 25.34 31.56 25.37
CA GLY A 747 26.18 32.66 25.84
C GLY A 747 26.79 32.32 27.20
N LEU A 748 28.00 32.81 27.47
CA LEU A 748 28.62 32.68 28.80
C LEU A 748 27.67 33.17 29.91
N GLY A 749 27.48 32.35 30.94
CA GLY A 749 26.54 32.62 32.04
C GLY A 749 25.10 32.13 31.82
N ALA A 750 24.72 31.74 30.59
CA ALA A 750 23.47 31.02 30.37
C ALA A 750 23.59 29.55 30.81
N SER A 751 22.47 28.94 31.16
CA SER A 751 22.43 27.53 31.55
C SER A 751 21.99 26.63 30.39
N ALA A 752 22.49 25.40 30.38
CA ALA A 752 22.02 24.30 29.54
C ALA A 752 21.44 23.18 30.42
N THR A 753 20.36 22.55 29.97
CA THR A 753 19.85 21.30 30.54
C THR A 753 20.63 20.13 29.96
N VAL A 754 21.21 19.31 30.82
CA VAL A 754 21.81 18.02 30.48
C VAL A 754 20.81 16.94 30.83
N GLU A 755 20.54 16.05 29.88
CA GLU A 755 19.71 14.87 30.05
C GLU A 755 20.58 13.63 29.83
N HIS A 756 20.53 12.68 30.77
CA HIS A 756 21.06 11.33 30.58
C HIS A 756 19.90 10.35 30.51
N ARG A 757 19.97 9.42 29.58
CA ARG A 757 18.94 8.41 29.34
C ARG A 757 19.55 7.03 29.29
N VAL A 758 18.96 6.07 30.00
CA VAL A 758 19.28 4.65 29.87
C VAL A 758 18.06 3.95 29.31
N ASP A 759 18.19 3.38 28.12
CA ASP A 759 17.16 2.62 27.44
C ASP A 759 17.48 1.12 27.50
N GLY A 760 16.46 0.28 27.65
CA GLY A 760 16.58 -1.17 27.69
C GLY A 760 15.70 -1.87 26.65
N ALA A 761 16.17 -3.00 26.15
CA ALA A 761 15.40 -3.92 25.32
C ALA A 761 15.77 -5.38 25.62
N CYS A 762 14.84 -6.15 26.19
CA CYS A 762 15.03 -7.58 26.43
C CYS A 762 14.15 -8.45 25.54
N ALA A 763 14.60 -9.68 25.29
CA ALA A 763 13.74 -10.76 24.83
C ALA A 763 12.79 -11.15 25.96
N GLY A 764 11.51 -11.31 25.64
CA GLY A 764 10.50 -11.71 26.61
C GLY A 764 9.82 -10.53 27.29
N ALA A 765 8.82 -9.95 26.62
CA ALA A 765 7.55 -9.86 27.35
C ALA A 765 7.04 -11.29 27.45
N ALA A 766 6.83 -11.80 28.66
CA ALA A 766 6.32 -13.16 28.83
C ALA A 766 4.91 -13.24 28.20
N THR A 767 4.82 -13.73 26.97
CA THR A 767 3.54 -14.07 26.36
C THR A 767 3.01 -15.30 27.10
N LEU A 768 1.82 -15.17 27.68
CA LEU A 768 1.17 -16.27 28.35
C LEU A 768 0.84 -17.35 27.31
N PRO A 769 1.10 -18.64 27.59
CA PRO A 769 0.65 -19.70 26.70
C PRO A 769 -0.85 -19.59 26.44
N VAL A 770 -1.23 -19.46 25.17
CA VAL A 770 -2.61 -19.18 24.75
C VAL A 770 -3.05 -20.17 23.69
N ARG A 771 -4.32 -20.58 23.76
CA ARG A 771 -5.03 -21.27 22.70
C ARG A 771 -6.00 -20.32 22.02
N VAL A 772 -5.94 -20.23 20.70
CA VAL A 772 -6.84 -19.39 19.92
C VAL A 772 -7.58 -20.25 18.90
N ALA A 773 -8.91 -20.26 18.99
CA ALA A 773 -9.78 -20.74 17.93
C ALA A 773 -10.19 -19.55 17.07
N ILE A 774 -9.70 -19.50 15.83
CA ILE A 774 -10.10 -18.52 14.82
C ILE A 774 -11.36 -19.05 14.16
N VAL A 775 -12.46 -18.30 14.28
CA VAL A 775 -13.77 -18.65 13.74
C VAL A 775 -14.07 -17.70 12.60
N PHE A 776 -13.94 -18.19 11.38
CA PHE A 776 -13.88 -17.40 10.16
C PHE A 776 -15.19 -17.50 9.37
N ASN A 777 -15.87 -16.37 9.19
CA ASN A 777 -17.05 -16.28 8.34
C ASN A 777 -16.66 -16.41 6.87
N ALA A 778 -17.17 -17.46 6.21
CA ALA A 778 -17.02 -17.73 4.80
C ALA A 778 -18.41 -17.79 4.11
N SER A 779 -19.40 -17.04 4.62
CA SER A 779 -20.70 -16.86 3.97
C SER A 779 -20.59 -16.12 2.64
N GLU A 780 -21.59 -16.25 1.77
CA GLU A 780 -21.67 -15.53 0.48
C GLU A 780 -21.63 -14.00 0.67
N SER A 781 -22.18 -13.47 1.78
CA SER A 781 -22.14 -12.04 2.08
C SER A 781 -20.72 -11.48 2.17
N MET A 782 -19.73 -12.30 2.52
CA MET A 782 -18.32 -11.93 2.53
C MET A 782 -17.76 -11.65 1.12
N ASN A 783 -18.42 -12.05 0.03
CA ASN A 783 -18.04 -11.63 -1.32
C ASN A 783 -18.39 -10.16 -1.61
N THR A 784 -19.30 -9.57 -0.83
CA THR A 784 -19.68 -8.17 -0.99
C THR A 784 -18.50 -7.27 -0.69
N ASP A 785 -18.20 -6.36 -1.61
CA ASP A 785 -17.07 -5.46 -1.55
C ASP A 785 -15.72 -6.17 -1.28
N ASN A 786 -15.52 -7.45 -1.60
CA ASN A 786 -14.30 -8.22 -1.26
C ASN A 786 -14.03 -8.40 0.25
N GLY A 787 -15.07 -8.54 1.08
CA GLY A 787 -14.95 -8.80 2.52
C GLY A 787 -14.12 -10.02 2.91
N LEU A 788 -14.26 -11.13 2.19
CA LEU A 788 -13.51 -12.38 2.41
C LEU A 788 -12.01 -12.14 2.28
N GLU A 789 -11.59 -11.50 1.19
CA GLU A 789 -10.18 -11.24 0.94
C GLU A 789 -9.60 -10.30 2.02
N ARG A 790 -10.31 -9.24 2.40
CA ARG A 790 -9.91 -8.39 3.54
C ARG A 790 -9.68 -9.19 4.82
N ALA A 791 -10.61 -10.11 5.10
CA ALA A 791 -10.57 -10.96 6.26
C ALA A 791 -9.38 -11.92 6.23
N LYS A 792 -9.09 -12.51 5.06
CA LYS A 792 -7.92 -13.38 4.87
C LYS A 792 -6.62 -12.65 5.19
N VAL A 793 -6.43 -11.47 4.59
CA VAL A 793 -5.24 -10.62 4.86
C VAL A 793 -5.13 -10.31 6.34
N GLY A 794 -6.18 -9.75 6.95
CA GLY A 794 -6.13 -9.37 8.35
C GLY A 794 -5.81 -10.54 9.29
N VAL A 795 -6.34 -11.73 9.01
CA VAL A 795 -6.07 -12.93 9.82
C VAL A 795 -4.66 -13.48 9.57
N ILE A 796 -4.22 -13.58 8.31
CA ILE A 796 -2.85 -14.02 7.97
C ILE A 796 -1.84 -13.10 8.65
N ASP A 797 -2.04 -11.79 8.57
CA ASP A 797 -1.22 -10.79 9.23
C ASP A 797 -1.26 -10.92 10.76
N LEU A 798 -2.43 -11.10 11.35
CA LEU A 798 -2.56 -11.26 12.79
C LEU A 798 -1.80 -12.50 13.28
N VAL A 799 -2.03 -13.65 12.63
CA VAL A 799 -1.39 -14.94 12.95
C VAL A 799 0.13 -14.83 12.84
N SER A 800 0.62 -14.01 11.92
CA SER A 800 2.04 -13.70 11.76
C SER A 800 2.69 -12.99 12.93
N ARG A 801 1.90 -12.32 13.77
CA ARG A 801 2.38 -11.55 14.93
C ARG A 801 2.33 -12.33 16.23
N LEU A 802 1.75 -13.53 16.21
CA LEU A 802 1.61 -14.42 17.36
C LEU A 802 2.87 -15.28 17.53
N ASP A 803 3.36 -15.42 18.75
CA ASP A 803 4.51 -16.26 19.10
C ASP A 803 4.13 -17.76 18.97
N PRO A 804 4.70 -18.50 18.00
CA PRO A 804 4.35 -19.89 17.74
C PRO A 804 4.80 -20.81 18.88
N ALA A 805 5.80 -20.42 19.66
CA ALA A 805 6.24 -21.20 20.83
C ALA A 805 5.29 -21.06 22.02
N ARG A 806 4.38 -20.06 21.99
CA ARG A 806 3.41 -19.76 23.06
C ARG A 806 1.95 -19.85 22.61
N THR A 807 1.70 -19.99 21.32
CA THR A 807 0.35 -19.94 20.75
C THR A 807 0.01 -21.24 20.05
N GLU A 808 -1.07 -21.89 20.48
CA GLU A 808 -1.69 -23.00 19.76
C GLU A 808 -2.94 -22.50 19.04
N LEU A 809 -3.06 -22.81 17.76
CA LEU A 809 -4.14 -22.33 16.91
C LEU A 809 -5.09 -23.46 16.52
N ALA A 810 -6.35 -23.10 16.28
CA ALA A 810 -7.30 -23.83 15.45
C ALA A 810 -7.96 -22.83 14.48
N LEU A 811 -8.33 -23.32 13.30
CA LEU A 811 -9.14 -22.58 12.33
C LEU A 811 -10.46 -23.32 12.11
N ILE A 812 -11.56 -22.61 12.31
CA ILE A 812 -12.92 -23.03 11.99
C ILE A 812 -13.41 -22.07 10.93
N ALA A 813 -13.91 -22.58 9.80
CA ALA A 813 -14.62 -21.77 8.82
C ALA A 813 -16.09 -22.15 8.84
N PHE A 814 -16.98 -21.16 8.65
CA PHE A 814 -18.41 -21.41 8.67
C PHE A 814 -19.17 -20.63 7.60
N ALA A 815 -20.28 -21.23 7.17
CA ALA A 815 -21.25 -20.71 6.22
C ALA A 815 -22.63 -21.26 6.64
N ASP A 816 -23.31 -22.06 5.81
CA ASP A 816 -24.50 -22.86 6.17
C ASP A 816 -24.27 -23.85 7.33
N GLY A 817 -23.00 -24.12 7.62
CA GLY A 817 -22.54 -24.90 8.77
C GLY A 817 -21.06 -24.63 9.04
N ALA A 818 -20.53 -25.17 10.13
CA ALA A 818 -19.14 -24.96 10.54
C ALA A 818 -18.26 -26.21 10.39
N ALA A 819 -17.01 -26.02 9.98
CA ALA A 819 -16.02 -27.08 9.84
C ALA A 819 -14.63 -26.65 10.30
N VAL A 820 -13.88 -27.58 10.91
CA VAL A 820 -12.47 -27.37 11.28
C VAL A 820 -11.61 -27.46 10.02
N GLN A 821 -10.91 -26.38 9.72
CA GLN A 821 -9.97 -26.26 8.59
C GLN A 821 -8.53 -26.56 9.03
N ALA A 822 -8.18 -26.20 10.28
CA ALA A 822 -6.90 -26.56 10.91
C ALA A 822 -7.16 -26.95 12.36
N ALA A 823 -6.73 -28.16 12.75
CA ALA A 823 -7.01 -28.73 14.07
C ALA A 823 -5.98 -28.28 15.11
N CYS A 824 -6.41 -28.05 16.36
CA CYS A 824 -5.49 -27.75 17.45
C CYS A 824 -4.73 -29.03 17.91
N PRO A 825 -3.40 -28.96 18.15
CA PRO A 825 -2.55 -27.78 18.02
C PRO A 825 -2.08 -27.57 16.56
N SER A 826 -2.39 -26.41 15.99
CA SER A 826 -1.77 -25.91 14.75
C SER A 826 -0.90 -24.69 15.06
N GLY A 827 0.09 -24.42 14.21
CA GLY A 827 0.88 -23.20 14.24
C GLY A 827 0.50 -22.21 13.13
N PRO A 828 1.16 -21.04 13.08
CA PRO A 828 1.00 -20.09 11.98
C PRO A 828 1.23 -20.69 10.59
N ALA A 829 2.19 -21.61 10.46
CA ALA A 829 2.52 -22.27 9.19
C ALA A 829 1.38 -23.15 8.64
N ASP A 830 0.54 -23.70 9.52
CA ASP A 830 -0.61 -24.53 9.11
C ASP A 830 -1.86 -23.65 8.83
N VAL A 831 -2.05 -22.62 9.65
CA VAL A 831 -3.25 -21.77 9.59
C VAL A 831 -3.23 -20.80 8.41
N ARG A 832 -2.08 -20.20 8.06
CA ARG A 832 -2.02 -19.22 6.97
C ARG A 832 -2.46 -19.82 5.62
N PRO A 833 -1.95 -20.98 5.16
CA PRO A 833 -2.43 -21.60 3.92
C PRO A 833 -3.91 -21.97 4.01
N ALA A 834 -4.38 -22.46 5.16
CA ALA A 834 -5.79 -22.80 5.36
C ALA A 834 -6.71 -21.58 5.23
N VAL A 835 -6.31 -20.41 5.75
CA VAL A 835 -7.02 -19.14 5.57
C VAL A 835 -7.00 -18.68 4.12
N ALA A 836 -5.84 -18.72 3.45
CA ALA A 836 -5.69 -18.28 2.07
C ALA A 836 -6.65 -19.03 1.12
N ASN A 837 -6.89 -20.32 1.39
CA ASN A 837 -7.74 -21.20 0.60
C ASN A 837 -9.25 -21.14 0.92
N LEU A 838 -9.68 -20.29 1.87
CA LEU A 838 -11.12 -20.15 2.15
C LEU A 838 -11.88 -19.58 0.94
N VAL A 839 -13.10 -20.03 0.74
CA VAL A 839 -14.00 -19.56 -0.33
C VAL A 839 -15.34 -19.22 0.29
N ALA A 840 -15.94 -18.12 -0.14
CA ALA A 840 -17.24 -17.67 0.36
C ALA A 840 -18.39 -18.39 -0.35
N ALA A 841 -19.32 -18.94 0.42
CA ALA A 841 -20.54 -19.61 -0.06
C ALA A 841 -21.59 -19.67 1.06
N GLY A 842 -22.87 -19.87 0.72
CA GLY A 842 -23.93 -20.15 1.70
C GLY A 842 -24.30 -18.99 2.64
N ASP A 843 -25.18 -19.28 3.60
CA ASP A 843 -25.63 -18.36 4.65
C ASP A 843 -24.64 -18.34 5.84
N THR A 844 -25.06 -17.79 6.97
CA THR A 844 -24.23 -17.52 8.16
C THR A 844 -24.74 -18.32 9.36
N ASP A 845 -23.96 -19.29 9.88
CA ASP A 845 -24.25 -20.10 11.09
C ASP A 845 -23.28 -19.78 12.24
N TRP A 846 -23.58 -18.76 13.06
CA TRP A 846 -22.77 -18.38 14.21
C TRP A 846 -22.86 -19.40 15.35
N THR A 847 -24.05 -19.96 15.59
CA THR A 847 -24.26 -20.91 16.70
C THR A 847 -23.43 -22.17 16.54
N GLY A 848 -23.48 -22.80 15.35
CA GLY A 848 -22.69 -23.99 15.05
C GLY A 848 -21.19 -23.73 15.10
N ALA A 849 -20.76 -22.56 14.60
CA ALA A 849 -19.35 -22.17 14.61
C ALA A 849 -18.79 -21.98 16.02
N LEU A 850 -19.51 -21.28 16.91
CA LEU A 850 -19.10 -21.08 18.30
C LEU A 850 -19.09 -22.39 19.11
N ALA A 851 -20.07 -23.27 18.88
CA ALA A 851 -20.09 -24.58 19.51
C ALA A 851 -18.87 -25.43 19.08
N LEU A 852 -18.54 -25.43 17.79
CA LEU A 852 -17.38 -26.15 17.26
C LEU A 852 -16.05 -25.54 17.77
N ALA A 853 -15.97 -24.22 17.90
CA ALA A 853 -14.80 -23.55 18.47
C ALA A 853 -14.54 -23.97 19.92
N GLY A 854 -15.59 -24.09 20.74
CA GLY A 854 -15.49 -24.60 22.10
C GLY A 854 -14.93 -26.02 22.16
N ALA A 855 -15.35 -26.89 21.24
CA ALA A 855 -14.81 -28.25 21.13
C ALA A 855 -13.34 -28.25 20.65
N ALA A 856 -12.99 -27.41 19.68
CA ALA A 856 -11.63 -27.31 19.16
C ALA A 856 -10.61 -26.85 20.22
N LEU A 857 -11.04 -25.97 21.14
CA LEU A 857 -10.22 -25.49 22.26
C LEU A 857 -9.88 -26.57 23.32
N ALA A 858 -10.53 -27.74 23.27
CA ALA A 858 -10.10 -28.89 24.06
C ALA A 858 -8.70 -29.39 23.65
N CYS A 859 -8.34 -29.18 22.38
CA CYS A 859 -7.00 -29.36 21.82
C CYS A 859 -6.29 -30.68 22.24
N PRO A 860 -6.76 -31.85 21.76
CA PRO A 860 -6.12 -33.13 22.08
C PRO A 860 -4.65 -33.13 21.62
N GLY A 861 -3.73 -33.42 22.56
CA GLY A 861 -2.29 -33.38 22.27
C GLY A 861 -1.66 -31.99 22.34
N GLY A 862 -2.44 -30.95 22.63
CA GLY A 862 -1.92 -29.63 22.96
C GLY A 862 -1.26 -29.57 24.33
N ARG A 863 -0.56 -28.49 24.60
CA ARG A 863 0.25 -28.24 25.79
C ARG A 863 -0.57 -28.21 27.09
N PRO A 864 -0.08 -28.75 28.20
CA PRO A 864 -0.84 -28.75 29.46
C PRO A 864 -0.86 -27.39 30.16
N ASP A 865 0.08 -26.48 29.86
CA ASP A 865 0.34 -25.21 30.54
C ASP A 865 -0.41 -24.00 29.96
N VAL A 866 -1.54 -24.21 29.29
CA VAL A 866 -2.33 -23.11 28.70
C VAL A 866 -2.93 -22.21 29.77
N ALA A 867 -2.57 -20.94 29.73
CA ALA A 867 -3.06 -19.92 30.65
C ALA A 867 -4.35 -19.24 30.15
N ARG A 868 -4.54 -19.13 28.83
CA ARG A 868 -5.70 -18.45 28.24
C ARG A 868 -6.30 -19.23 27.08
N ARG A 869 -7.63 -19.16 26.94
CA ARG A 869 -8.38 -19.70 25.81
C ARG A 869 -9.18 -18.58 25.18
N VAL A 870 -9.02 -18.43 23.87
CA VAL A 870 -9.58 -17.33 23.10
C VAL A 870 -10.35 -17.87 21.90
N VAL A 871 -11.52 -17.29 21.64
CA VAL A 871 -12.20 -17.36 20.35
C VAL A 871 -12.05 -16.01 19.67
N LEU A 872 -11.55 -16.01 18.44
CA LEU A 872 -11.52 -14.83 17.57
C LEU A 872 -12.53 -15.02 16.45
N MET A 873 -13.65 -14.30 16.52
CA MET A 873 -14.69 -14.30 15.50
C MET A 873 -14.34 -13.31 14.38
N VAL A 874 -14.18 -13.79 13.15
CA VAL A 874 -13.88 -12.96 11.97
C VAL A 874 -15.14 -12.92 11.11
N THR A 875 -15.73 -11.74 10.92
CA THR A 875 -17.05 -11.61 10.28
C THR A 875 -17.21 -10.25 9.60
N ASP A 876 -18.09 -10.16 8.60
CA ASP A 876 -18.56 -8.87 8.07
C ASP A 876 -19.53 -8.18 9.03
N GLY A 877 -20.11 -8.92 9.98
CA GLY A 877 -21.08 -8.45 10.96
C GLY A 877 -22.54 -8.60 10.50
N ALA A 878 -22.78 -9.03 9.25
CA ALA A 878 -24.12 -9.24 8.74
C ALA A 878 -24.86 -10.24 9.62
N ARG A 879 -26.09 -9.90 10.03
CA ARG A 879 -26.90 -10.79 10.89
C ARG A 879 -27.08 -12.14 10.21
N PRO A 880 -27.06 -13.23 10.98
CA PRO A 880 -27.36 -14.53 10.43
C PRO A 880 -28.82 -14.59 9.93
N GLY A 881 -29.11 -15.60 9.11
CA GLY A 881 -30.45 -15.83 8.58
C GLY A 881 -31.50 -15.97 9.70
N ALA A 882 -32.78 -15.75 9.38
CA ALA A 882 -33.86 -15.78 10.35
C ALA A 882 -33.89 -17.11 11.15
N GLY A 883 -33.44 -17.09 12.41
CA GLY A 883 -33.48 -18.23 13.33
C GLY A 883 -32.17 -18.60 14.04
N ASP A 884 -31.03 -18.03 13.67
CA ASP A 884 -29.76 -18.26 14.36
C ASP A 884 -29.59 -17.30 15.56
N ASP A 885 -29.43 -17.85 16.77
CA ASP A 885 -29.18 -17.09 18.01
C ASP A 885 -27.95 -17.65 18.74
N PRO A 886 -26.78 -16.99 18.65
CA PRO A 886 -25.53 -17.47 19.24
C PRO A 886 -25.50 -17.36 20.77
N SER A 887 -26.52 -16.76 21.41
CA SER A 887 -26.47 -16.36 22.83
C SER A 887 -26.16 -17.53 23.77
N ALA A 888 -26.76 -18.70 23.52
CA ALA A 888 -26.53 -19.89 24.35
C ALA A 888 -25.11 -20.47 24.18
N ALA A 889 -24.61 -20.54 22.94
CA ALA A 889 -23.25 -21.00 22.66
C ALA A 889 -22.20 -20.05 23.25
N LEU A 890 -22.43 -18.75 23.14
CA LEU A 890 -21.57 -17.71 23.72
C LEU A 890 -21.56 -17.77 25.25
N ALA A 891 -22.73 -17.96 25.88
CA ALA A 891 -22.82 -18.16 27.33
C ALA A 891 -22.05 -19.40 27.79
N ALA A 892 -22.11 -20.50 27.03
CA ALA A 892 -21.37 -21.72 27.33
C ALA A 892 -19.84 -21.53 27.25
N LEU A 893 -19.34 -20.81 26.22
CA LEU A 893 -17.91 -20.47 26.11
C LEU A 893 -17.45 -19.60 27.29
N ARG A 894 -18.21 -18.55 27.62
CA ARG A 894 -17.90 -17.63 28.72
C ARG A 894 -17.91 -18.36 30.08
N ALA A 895 -18.85 -19.28 30.29
CA ALA A 895 -18.89 -20.12 31.49
C ALA A 895 -17.65 -21.03 31.63
N GLN A 896 -16.99 -21.36 30.52
CA GLN A 896 -15.72 -22.09 30.51
C GLN A 896 -14.49 -21.16 30.69
N GLY A 897 -14.70 -19.86 30.88
CA GLY A 897 -13.61 -18.87 30.95
C GLY A 897 -12.93 -18.63 29.61
N VAL A 898 -13.59 -18.91 28.49
CA VAL A 898 -13.10 -18.57 27.15
C VAL A 898 -13.39 -17.10 26.88
N GLU A 899 -12.34 -16.38 26.47
CA GLU A 899 -12.46 -14.99 26.04
C GLU A 899 -12.89 -14.93 24.58
N VAL A 900 -13.82 -14.04 24.23
CA VAL A 900 -14.32 -13.90 22.87
C VAL A 900 -13.97 -12.51 22.37
N TYR A 901 -13.32 -12.45 21.21
CA TYR A 901 -13.03 -11.24 20.46
C TYR A 901 -13.71 -11.29 19.10
N SER A 902 -13.94 -10.14 18.49
CA SER A 902 -14.40 -10.05 17.11
C SER A 902 -13.44 -9.21 16.26
N GLN A 903 -13.34 -9.56 14.99
CA GLN A 903 -12.61 -8.85 13.95
C GLN A 903 -13.58 -8.60 12.81
N LEU A 904 -14.03 -7.35 12.68
CA LEU A 904 -15.08 -6.99 11.72
C LEU A 904 -14.47 -6.54 10.40
N HIS A 905 -15.09 -6.96 9.30
CA HIS A 905 -14.73 -6.60 7.92
C HIS A 905 -15.95 -6.05 7.16
N PRO A 906 -16.54 -4.95 7.63
CA PRO A 906 -17.81 -4.43 7.10
C PRO A 906 -17.70 -4.02 5.63
N PHE A 907 -18.80 -4.16 4.88
CA PHE A 907 -18.96 -3.59 3.54
C PHE A 907 -19.69 -2.23 3.61
N LEU A 908 -19.66 -1.43 2.54
CA LEU A 908 -20.12 -0.03 2.57
C LEU A 908 -21.59 0.15 2.96
N GLN A 909 -22.40 -0.88 2.81
CA GLN A 909 -23.86 -0.86 3.01
C GLN A 909 -24.30 -1.57 4.29
N ILE A 910 -23.38 -1.98 5.17
CA ILE A 910 -23.76 -2.66 6.40
C ILE A 910 -24.51 -1.70 7.35
N ALA A 911 -25.56 -2.19 8.00
CA ALA A 911 -26.30 -1.40 8.97
C ALA A 911 -25.47 -1.19 10.25
N ALA A 912 -25.57 -0.01 10.86
CA ALA A 912 -24.91 0.27 12.13
C ALA A 912 -25.27 -0.76 13.22
N ASP A 913 -26.51 -1.24 13.23
CA ASP A 913 -26.99 -2.25 14.17
C ASP A 913 -26.27 -3.61 14.02
N ASP A 914 -25.82 -3.95 12.82
CA ASP A 914 -25.11 -5.21 12.54
C ASP A 914 -23.68 -5.15 13.09
N VAL A 915 -23.03 -3.98 12.95
CA VAL A 915 -21.75 -3.70 13.62
C VAL A 915 -21.91 -3.77 15.14
N GLN A 916 -22.97 -3.17 15.70
CA GLN A 916 -23.24 -3.23 17.14
C GLN A 916 -23.50 -4.66 17.64
N ALA A 917 -24.20 -5.49 16.85
CA ALA A 917 -24.41 -6.89 17.20
C ALA A 917 -23.08 -7.66 17.31
N ALA A 918 -22.15 -7.44 16.37
CA ALA A 918 -20.85 -8.09 16.39
C ALA A 918 -19.93 -7.55 17.52
N VAL A 919 -20.09 -6.28 17.92
CA VAL A 919 -19.45 -5.72 19.13
C VAL A 919 -20.03 -6.35 20.40
N ALA A 920 -21.35 -6.53 20.47
CA ALA A 920 -22.01 -7.18 21.60
C ALA A 920 -21.59 -8.65 21.76
N LEU A 921 -21.35 -9.36 20.64
CA LEU A 921 -20.84 -10.74 20.63
C LEU A 921 -19.44 -10.83 21.29
N ALA A 922 -18.54 -9.89 20.98
CA ALA A 922 -17.24 -9.75 21.65
C ALA A 922 -17.34 -9.35 23.14
N GLY A 923 -18.49 -8.80 23.57
CA GLY A 923 -18.73 -8.37 24.94
C GLY A 923 -18.28 -6.94 25.23
N GLY A 924 -18.06 -6.12 24.20
CA GLY A 924 -17.66 -4.72 24.34
C GLY A 924 -16.75 -4.23 23.23
N THR A 925 -16.60 -2.90 23.14
CA THR A 925 -15.72 -2.23 22.16
C THR A 925 -14.24 -2.47 22.42
N ASP A 926 -13.84 -2.90 23.61
CA ASP A 926 -12.47 -3.26 23.97
C ASP A 926 -12.05 -4.64 23.40
N ARG A 927 -13.03 -5.43 22.94
CA ARG A 927 -12.85 -6.79 22.39
C ARG A 927 -13.30 -6.94 20.94
N ALA A 928 -13.90 -5.89 20.38
CA ALA A 928 -14.22 -5.81 18.97
C ALA A 928 -13.18 -4.97 18.26
N PHE A 929 -12.53 -5.58 17.29
CA PHE A 929 -11.52 -4.95 16.46
C PHE A 929 -12.00 -4.87 15.04
N THR A 930 -11.32 -4.02 14.31
CA THR A 930 -11.34 -4.02 12.88
C THR A 930 -9.92 -3.94 12.38
N ALA A 931 -9.62 -4.85 11.48
CA ALA A 931 -8.25 -5.25 11.21
C ALA A 931 -7.88 -4.78 9.81
N HIS A 932 -7.74 -3.46 9.69
CA HIS A 932 -7.42 -2.83 8.40
C HIS A 932 -6.15 -2.01 8.43
N THR A 933 -5.70 -1.61 9.62
CA THR A 933 -4.40 -0.96 9.80
C THR A 933 -3.43 -1.92 10.48
N PRO A 934 -2.15 -1.93 10.10
CA PRO A 934 -1.17 -2.77 10.77
C PRO A 934 -1.04 -2.49 12.27
N GLU A 935 -1.37 -1.29 12.74
CA GLU A 935 -1.43 -0.92 14.16
C GLU A 935 -2.64 -1.52 14.87
N GLY A 936 -3.80 -1.54 14.21
CA GLY A 936 -4.98 -2.26 14.70
C GLY A 936 -4.66 -3.73 14.91
N LEU A 937 -3.95 -4.33 13.96
CA LEU A 937 -3.48 -5.71 14.00
C LEU A 937 -2.45 -5.96 15.13
N ASP A 938 -1.50 -5.06 15.33
CA ASP A 938 -0.53 -5.17 16.43
C ASP A 938 -1.22 -5.11 17.80
N ARG A 939 -2.17 -4.17 17.98
CA ARG A 939 -2.97 -4.06 19.21
C ARG A 939 -3.83 -5.30 19.43
N GLN A 940 -4.45 -5.82 18.37
CA GLN A 940 -5.24 -7.03 18.43
C GLN A 940 -4.37 -8.25 18.79
N ALA A 941 -3.19 -8.38 18.18
CA ALA A 941 -2.23 -9.44 18.49
C ALA A 941 -1.82 -9.40 19.97
N ASP A 942 -1.51 -8.22 20.51
CA ASP A 942 -1.12 -8.08 21.92
C ASP A 942 -2.25 -8.48 22.88
N ARG A 943 -3.51 -8.18 22.54
CA ARG A 943 -4.71 -8.54 23.32
C ARG A 943 -5.02 -10.03 23.23
N VAL A 944 -5.01 -10.60 22.03
CA VAL A 944 -5.26 -12.03 21.80
C VAL A 944 -4.16 -12.87 22.44
N ALA A 945 -2.88 -12.50 22.27
CA ALA A 945 -1.76 -13.19 22.88
C ALA A 945 -1.69 -13.05 24.40
N GLY A 946 -2.34 -12.03 24.97
CA GLY A 946 -2.37 -11.82 26.42
C GLY A 946 -1.01 -11.50 26.99
N ARG A 947 -0.28 -10.63 26.30
CA ARG A 947 1.03 -10.18 26.76
C ARG A 947 0.85 -9.53 28.12
N ALA A 948 1.24 -10.25 29.16
CA ALA A 948 1.32 -9.73 30.50
C ALA A 948 2.42 -8.66 30.50
N THR A 949 2.18 -7.56 31.19
CA THR A 949 3.17 -6.49 31.48
C THR A 949 4.30 -6.98 32.39
N VAL A 950 4.55 -8.29 32.46
CA VAL A 950 5.77 -8.86 33.03
C VAL A 950 6.83 -8.77 31.94
N ILE A 951 7.37 -7.56 31.82
CA ILE A 951 8.52 -7.30 30.96
C ILE A 951 9.75 -7.74 31.73
N ASP A 952 10.53 -8.64 31.15
CA ASP A 952 11.89 -8.86 31.64
C ASP A 952 12.63 -7.52 31.53
N VAL A 953 12.89 -6.92 32.69
CA VAL A 953 13.69 -5.69 32.77
C VAL A 953 15.16 -6.09 32.70
N PRO A 954 16.02 -5.30 32.03
CA PRO A 954 17.43 -5.65 31.88
C PRO A 954 18.16 -5.75 33.23
N PHE A 955 17.63 -5.10 34.27
CA PHE A 955 18.18 -5.09 35.62
C PHE A 955 17.09 -4.82 36.67
N ALA A 956 17.31 -5.31 37.89
CA ALA A 956 16.39 -5.09 39.01
C ALA A 956 16.51 -3.68 39.61
N ALA A 957 17.64 -3.01 39.36
CA ALA A 957 17.89 -1.64 39.80
C ALA A 957 19.02 -0.96 39.02
N LEU A 958 18.89 0.36 38.89
CA LEU A 958 19.86 1.28 38.29
C LEU A 958 20.25 2.36 39.29
N GLU A 959 21.55 2.59 39.46
CA GLU A 959 22.07 3.78 40.14
C GLU A 959 22.83 4.63 39.13
N VAL A 960 22.56 5.94 39.09
CA VAL A 960 23.22 6.86 38.15
C VAL A 960 24.13 7.80 38.92
N GLY A 961 25.42 7.79 38.56
CA GLY A 961 26.41 8.76 39.04
C GLY A 961 26.95 9.60 37.89
N VAL A 962 27.02 10.91 38.06
CA VAL A 962 27.47 11.85 37.02
C VAL A 962 28.48 12.85 37.57
N ASP A 963 29.70 12.82 37.05
CA ASP A 963 30.80 13.71 37.44
C ASP A 963 30.86 14.95 36.53
N LEU A 964 30.69 16.15 37.09
CA LEU A 964 30.63 17.40 36.32
C LEU A 964 32.02 17.91 35.93
N ALA A 965 32.12 18.50 34.73
CA ALA A 965 33.35 19.12 34.28
C ALA A 965 33.78 20.30 35.18
N PRO A 966 35.09 20.58 35.31
CA PRO A 966 35.58 21.67 36.17
C PRO A 966 35.07 23.05 35.72
N ASP A 967 34.73 23.16 34.43
CA ASP A 967 34.32 24.39 33.75
C ASP A 967 32.81 24.61 33.69
N VAL A 968 32.01 23.79 34.37
CA VAL A 968 30.55 23.96 34.42
C VAL A 968 30.04 23.90 35.85
N ASP A 969 29.14 24.80 36.25
CA ASP A 969 28.52 24.75 37.58
C ASP A 969 27.16 24.09 37.54
N PHE A 970 26.88 23.20 38.50
CA PHE A 970 25.53 22.69 38.71
C PHE A 970 24.62 23.83 39.18
N VAL A 971 23.41 23.88 38.63
CA VAL A 971 22.34 24.76 39.13
C VAL A 971 21.58 24.02 40.25
N PRO A 972 21.69 24.43 41.52
CA PRO A 972 21.06 23.71 42.63
C PRO A 972 19.55 23.55 42.46
N GLY A 973 19.01 22.40 42.86
CA GLY A 973 17.57 22.09 42.76
C GLY A 973 17.06 21.83 41.34
N SER A 974 17.92 21.82 40.32
CA SER A 974 17.51 21.58 38.93
C SER A 974 17.45 20.11 38.51
N ALA A 975 17.82 19.18 39.38
CA ALA A 975 17.87 17.76 39.05
C ALA A 975 16.48 17.12 39.09
N GLU A 976 16.12 16.39 38.03
CA GLU A 976 14.85 15.67 37.89
C GLU A 976 15.09 14.21 37.43
N PRO A 977 14.67 13.19 38.19
CA PRO A 977 14.23 13.27 39.59
C PRO A 977 15.32 13.90 40.50
N PRO A 978 15.00 14.30 41.74
CA PRO A 978 15.97 14.91 42.65
C PRO A 978 17.21 14.03 42.84
N ALA A 979 18.39 14.65 42.79
CA ALA A 979 19.70 14.02 42.98
C ALA A 979 20.40 14.54 44.23
N THR A 980 21.28 13.74 44.82
CA THR A 980 22.25 14.21 45.81
C THR A 980 23.48 14.76 45.11
N PHE A 981 23.86 16.01 45.40
CA PHE A 981 25.07 16.65 44.85
C PHE A 981 26.18 16.70 45.91
N ASP A 982 27.34 16.13 45.60
CA ASP A 982 28.57 16.28 46.39
C ASP A 982 29.40 17.43 45.79
N PRO A 983 29.49 18.59 46.45
CA PRO A 983 30.23 19.74 45.91
C PRO A 983 31.75 19.55 45.90
N ALA A 984 32.30 18.68 46.77
CA ALA A 984 33.74 18.42 46.83
C ALA A 984 34.17 17.49 45.69
N ALA A 985 33.37 16.44 45.42
CA ALA A 985 33.59 15.54 44.29
C ALA A 985 33.04 16.07 42.95
N ARG A 986 32.15 17.08 43.00
CA ARG A 986 31.38 17.62 41.86
C ARG A 986 30.54 16.54 41.16
N THR A 987 29.94 15.66 41.95
CA THR A 987 29.19 14.49 41.47
C THR A 987 27.71 14.60 41.83
N LEU A 988 26.84 14.32 40.86
CA LEU A 988 25.40 14.09 41.07
C LEU A 988 25.13 12.58 41.19
N ARG A 989 24.31 12.18 42.16
CA ARG A 989 23.90 10.79 42.38
C ARG A 989 22.39 10.66 42.47
N TRP A 990 21.86 9.75 41.67
CA TRP A 990 20.49 9.24 41.80
C TRP A 990 20.56 7.85 42.43
N GLY A 991 19.75 7.65 43.46
CA GLY A 991 19.64 6.35 44.14
C GLY A 991 19.01 5.28 43.26
N ARG A 992 18.58 4.18 43.88
CA ARG A 992 18.01 3.01 43.22
C ARG A 992 16.76 3.37 42.40
N MET A 993 16.88 3.34 41.08
CA MET A 993 15.78 3.53 40.13
C MET A 993 15.36 2.19 39.53
N THR A 994 14.05 2.03 39.28
CA THR A 994 13.50 0.88 38.58
C THR A 994 13.22 1.23 37.13
N MET A 995 13.39 0.24 36.26
CA MET A 995 12.99 0.28 34.87
C MET A 995 11.63 -0.41 34.75
N GLU A 996 10.63 0.26 34.19
CA GLU A 996 9.28 -0.31 34.03
C GLU A 996 8.76 -0.08 32.62
N GLY A 997 7.86 -0.95 32.15
CA GLY A 997 7.23 -0.85 30.84
C GLY A 997 7.97 -1.56 29.70
N PRO A 998 7.34 -1.70 28.52
CA PRO A 998 7.83 -2.53 27.41
C PRO A 998 9.08 -1.97 26.73
N ASN A 999 9.30 -0.66 26.87
CA ASN A 999 10.50 0.04 26.48
C ASN A 999 11.02 0.75 27.73
N PRO A 1000 11.60 0.01 28.68
CA PRO A 1000 12.01 0.60 29.93
C PRO A 1000 13.08 1.65 29.65
N SER A 1001 12.85 2.86 30.17
CA SER A 1001 13.75 3.99 30.04
C SER A 1001 13.85 4.70 31.39
N VAL A 1002 15.07 5.03 31.79
CA VAL A 1002 15.33 5.94 32.91
C VAL A 1002 15.91 7.22 32.35
N VAL A 1003 15.27 8.34 32.66
CA VAL A 1003 15.73 9.67 32.26
C VAL A 1003 16.05 10.48 33.50
N VAL A 1004 17.24 11.05 33.54
CA VAL A 1004 17.63 12.03 34.55
C VAL A 1004 18.05 13.33 33.88
N ARG A 1005 17.62 14.46 34.42
CA ARG A 1005 17.91 15.81 33.90
C ARG A 1005 18.52 16.67 34.98
N TYR A 1006 19.35 17.62 34.61
CA TYR A 1006 19.83 18.69 35.48
C TYR A 1006 20.32 19.88 34.66
N ARG A 1007 20.48 21.06 35.27
CA ARG A 1007 21.02 22.25 34.58
C ARG A 1007 22.45 22.54 35.01
N VAL A 1008 23.25 22.99 34.04
CA VAL A 1008 24.62 23.46 34.25
C VAL A 1008 24.85 24.84 33.65
N THR A 1009 25.75 25.62 34.23
CA THR A 1009 26.18 26.94 33.74
C THR A 1009 27.68 26.94 33.46
N PRO A 1010 28.14 27.11 32.21
CA PRO A 1010 29.57 27.15 31.91
C PRO A 1010 30.27 28.39 32.49
N ARG A 1011 31.52 28.19 32.93
CA ARG A 1011 32.36 29.22 33.54
C ARG A 1011 33.24 29.97 32.54
N ARG A 1012 33.47 29.41 31.35
CA ARG A 1012 34.38 29.95 30.32
C ARG A 1012 33.79 29.79 28.92
N ALA A 1013 34.17 30.69 28.00
CA ALA A 1013 33.82 30.58 26.58
C ALA A 1013 34.72 29.53 25.89
N GLY A 1014 34.18 28.80 24.91
CA GLY A 1014 34.86 27.71 24.21
C GLY A 1014 33.97 26.49 23.98
N SER A 1015 34.56 25.42 23.41
CA SER A 1015 33.91 24.11 23.31
C SER A 1015 34.28 23.25 24.51
N TRP A 1016 33.28 22.81 25.27
CA TRP A 1016 33.42 22.08 26.51
C TRP A 1016 32.57 20.81 26.48
N VAL A 1017 32.84 19.89 27.39
CA VAL A 1017 31.92 18.80 27.75
C VAL A 1017 31.29 19.13 29.10
N ALA A 1018 30.01 18.83 29.29
CA ALA A 1018 29.34 19.13 30.55
C ALA A 1018 29.77 18.18 31.70
N VAL A 1019 30.37 17.03 31.38
CA VAL A 1019 30.74 15.97 32.33
C VAL A 1019 32.13 15.43 32.01
N LEU A 1020 32.87 15.00 33.03
CA LEU A 1020 34.15 14.30 32.86
C LEU A 1020 33.90 12.81 32.64
N ALA A 1021 34.75 12.18 31.83
CA ALA A 1021 34.93 10.73 31.65
C ALA A 1021 33.80 9.85 32.23
N GLY A 1022 32.66 9.85 31.53
CA GLY A 1022 31.55 8.92 31.73
C GLY A 1022 30.92 8.99 33.12
N GLY A 1023 29.87 9.80 33.25
CA GLY A 1023 28.81 9.42 34.19
C GLY A 1023 28.50 7.93 33.98
N ALA A 1024 28.42 7.18 35.06
CA ALA A 1024 28.27 5.74 35.00
C ALA A 1024 26.95 5.35 35.65
N ALA A 1025 26.16 4.59 34.91
CA ALA A 1025 25.08 3.80 35.43
C ALA A 1025 25.67 2.50 36.01
N ALA A 1026 25.55 2.30 37.32
CA ALA A 1026 25.79 1.00 37.94
C ALA A 1026 24.51 0.16 37.82
N LEU A 1027 24.65 -1.00 37.18
CA LEU A 1027 23.56 -1.93 36.92
C LEU A 1027 23.59 -3.04 37.98
N GLN A 1028 22.52 -3.22 38.73
CA GLN A 1028 22.38 -4.36 39.64
C GLN A 1028 21.48 -5.42 38.99
N GLY A 1029 22.09 -6.50 38.49
CA GLY A 1029 21.36 -7.64 37.93
C GLY A 1029 20.54 -8.37 38.99
N GLY A 1030 19.40 -8.94 38.59
CA GLY A 1030 18.52 -9.71 39.48
C GLY A 1030 19.13 -11.02 39.97
N THR A 1031 20.16 -11.55 39.31
CA THR A 1031 20.70 -12.89 39.59
C THR A 1031 22.22 -13.03 39.39
N THR A 1032 23.05 -12.07 39.81
CA THR A 1032 24.50 -12.23 40.19
C THR A 1032 25.67 -11.66 39.35
N ALA A 1033 25.47 -10.75 38.38
CA ALA A 1033 26.58 -9.90 37.92
C ALA A 1033 26.11 -8.45 37.74
N GLY A 1034 26.71 -7.53 38.51
CA GLY A 1034 26.55 -6.09 38.29
C GLY A 1034 27.39 -5.64 37.09
N GLY A 1035 26.91 -4.63 36.36
CA GLY A 1035 27.62 -4.02 35.23
C GLY A 1035 27.80 -2.52 35.41
N ARG A 1036 28.69 -1.90 34.64
CA ARG A 1036 28.78 -0.44 34.51
C ARG A 1036 28.53 -0.04 33.07
N LEU A 1037 27.68 0.97 32.88
CA LEU A 1037 27.34 1.55 31.59
C LEU A 1037 27.75 3.02 31.60
N GLY A 1038 28.67 3.41 30.70
CA GLY A 1038 29.11 4.80 30.57
C GLY A 1038 28.16 5.61 29.68
N PHE A 1039 27.88 6.86 30.06
CA PHE A 1039 27.20 7.81 29.19
C PHE A 1039 28.16 8.44 28.18
N PRO A 1040 27.71 8.71 26.93
CA PRO A 1040 28.46 9.55 26.01
C PRO A 1040 28.64 10.97 26.59
N LEU A 1041 29.63 11.73 26.10
CA LEU A 1041 29.95 13.06 26.62
C LEU A 1041 29.12 14.15 25.90
N PRO A 1042 28.16 14.84 26.56
CA PRO A 1042 27.40 15.93 25.98
C PRO A 1042 28.28 17.17 25.80
N ALA A 1043 28.43 17.59 24.54
CA ALA A 1043 29.20 18.78 24.17
C ALA A 1043 28.38 20.07 24.30
N LEU A 1044 29.04 21.14 24.74
CA LEU A 1044 28.53 22.50 24.87
C LEU A 1044 29.48 23.45 24.15
N HIS A 1045 28.94 24.42 23.41
CA HIS A 1045 29.70 25.50 22.81
C HIS A 1045 29.27 26.84 23.39
N VAL A 1046 30.20 27.52 24.06
CA VAL A 1046 29.92 28.69 24.89
C VAL A 1046 30.55 29.92 24.25
N ARG A 1047 29.72 30.89 23.88
CA ARG A 1047 30.16 32.14 23.25
C ARG A 1047 30.62 33.15 24.30
N GLY A 1048 31.75 33.79 24.07
CA GLY A 1048 32.24 34.88 24.91
C GLY A 1048 31.47 36.18 24.68
N ALA A 1049 31.54 37.13 25.62
CA ALA A 1049 30.87 38.43 25.53
C ALA A 1049 31.31 39.28 24.31
N SER A 1050 32.42 38.92 23.65
CA SER A 1050 32.99 39.63 22.50
C SER A 1050 32.56 39.07 21.13
N GLU A 1051 31.87 37.93 21.09
CA GLU A 1051 31.33 37.34 19.86
C GLU A 1051 29.98 37.97 19.52
N VAL A 1052 30.00 39.24 19.11
CA VAL A 1052 28.83 39.93 18.57
C VAL A 1052 28.62 39.46 17.13
N LEU A 1053 27.45 38.86 16.87
CA LEU A 1053 26.97 38.57 15.52
C LEU A 1053 26.89 39.89 14.74
N LEU A 1054 27.81 40.12 13.79
CA LEU A 1054 27.47 40.93 12.63
C LEU A 1054 26.46 40.09 11.83
N PRO A 1055 25.22 40.56 11.61
CA PRO A 1055 24.30 39.86 10.73
C PRO A 1055 24.98 39.72 9.38
N ARG A 1056 25.05 38.48 8.88
CA ARG A 1056 25.51 38.20 7.53
C ARG A 1056 24.50 38.85 6.60
N VAL A 1057 24.81 40.06 6.13
CA VAL A 1057 24.08 40.68 5.02
C VAL A 1057 24.35 39.78 3.83
N GLU A 1058 23.38 38.92 3.50
CA GLU A 1058 23.33 38.31 2.19
C GLU A 1058 23.29 39.46 1.18
N ARG A 1059 24.37 39.60 0.39
CA ARG A 1059 24.33 40.49 -0.76
C ARG A 1059 23.33 39.92 -1.76
N PRO A 1060 22.49 40.76 -2.38
CA PRO A 1060 21.45 40.33 -3.30
C PRO A 1060 21.99 39.55 -4.49
#